data_AF-A0A062GR37-F1
#
_entry.id   AF-A0A062GR37-F1
#
_cell.length_a   1.000
_cell.length_b   1.000
_cell.length_c   1.000
_cell.angle_alpha   90.00
_cell.angle_beta   90.00
_cell.angle_gamma   90.00
#
_symmetry.space_group_name_H-M   'P 1'
#
loop_
_entity.id
_entity.type
_entity.pdbx_description
1 polymer ?
#
loop_
_entity_poly.entity_id
_entity_poly.type
_entity_poly.pdbx_seq_one_letter_code
_entity_poly.pdbx_strand_id
1 'polypeptide(L)'
;MSTEKVLRKSKVIPFLTSLEIDRQENFNNLVSKAKLLKLEGFERVEWADKVWEITGGRLLEQSGKNNFTVKIYFYYSPKLGGQRIGGDLEQLAKALFLLRLHSKQQNLSNQRGFITLVGYIAYFIKQRNASIYDITRADFDLACNEIAKDYSESSAYNFHKLAAEFAGHLDANGLCKNRLNYKYSKQKRPESVNAVGTKRLDDPDTLITNEKVLAPMVFKVLGQLYQNLPHDHKYRFYILLLTFFACTGRRFSELSLLPNQEIQIDKDDVSYLDYFPRKVSKGNTFTPKRKLHLPSQILPLIKDIISEIQSLTKKCRVTAVEMHRSQTVDLRFLENCPKKIYKNDLRKLGISPSILDSRSRLAKEGLVFLDYEKLSSTGQKTTHPICYTTHEGIKIYCNYKFNPRSLLPIHIDQFGEKFFLHDLMFLRYYMLDSKEAYWLSVKCTHSMLSTFLRHIDNLVTEYVGLRDMPEFTTHDFRHTLNTMLDEGGLSDLLQTEWFGRSDPKDTKAYQHTSPEKKALIIREQLKNGEARGMLAEQIFNLPIELQDAVLVARVQAVHDVGTGLCIHNFSQLPCERHLQCSAECRDYVWVKDDKQRLDEQKRILAITVHAQEAVQQQKQSNRVKKSLDWELHNNKKINVLSKQLEDNGVIEFDPKAYLEELSNV
;
A
#
# COMPACT_ATOMS: atom_id res chain seq x y z
N MET A 1 46.27 61.30 44.09
CA MET A 1 46.04 61.29 42.62
C MET A 1 45.84 59.85 42.19
N SER A 2 44.58 59.47 41.94
CA SER A 2 44.21 58.20 41.30
C SER A 2 43.15 58.56 40.27
N THR A 3 43.50 58.46 38.98
CA THR A 3 42.58 58.75 37.88
C THR A 3 41.87 57.46 37.47
N GLU A 4 40.67 57.25 37.99
CA GLU A 4 39.72 56.27 37.45
C GLU A 4 39.31 56.67 36.03
N LYS A 5 39.66 55.86 35.03
CA LYS A 5 39.13 55.98 33.67
C LYS A 5 37.86 55.13 33.54
N VAL A 6 36.73 55.81 33.44
CA VAL A 6 35.42 55.26 33.07
C VAL A 6 35.50 54.57 31.70
N LEU A 7 35.19 53.27 31.64
CA LEU A 7 34.97 52.52 30.40
C LEU A 7 33.69 53.00 29.71
N ARG A 8 33.82 53.80 28.65
CA ARG A 8 32.70 54.14 27.75
C ARG A 8 32.23 52.88 27.01
N LYS A 9 31.05 52.35 27.36
CA LYS A 9 30.30 51.42 26.51
C LYS A 9 29.85 52.14 25.25
N SER A 10 30.49 51.89 24.11
CA SER A 10 29.92 52.26 22.81
C SER A 10 28.65 51.43 22.57
N LYS A 11 27.47 52.06 22.61
CA LYS A 11 26.25 51.50 22.02
C LYS A 11 26.41 51.54 20.50
N VAL A 12 27.12 50.56 19.95
CA VAL A 12 27.05 50.27 18.51
C VAL A 12 25.73 49.54 18.30
N ILE A 13 24.73 50.25 17.79
CA ILE A 13 23.53 49.62 17.23
C ILE A 13 23.99 48.96 15.93
N PRO A 14 23.98 47.62 15.82
CA PRO A 14 24.33 46.98 14.55
C PRO A 14 23.27 47.41 13.52
N PHE A 15 23.69 48.10 12.47
CA PHE A 15 22.84 48.34 11.32
C PHE A 15 22.62 46.98 10.64
N LEU A 16 21.42 46.42 10.78
CA LEU A 16 21.00 45.26 10.01
C LEU A 16 21.16 45.59 8.51
N THR A 17 21.78 44.70 7.75
CA THR A 17 21.89 44.87 6.30
C THR A 17 20.49 44.80 5.67
N SER A 18 20.24 45.47 4.52
CA SER A 18 18.94 45.40 3.82
C SER A 18 18.48 43.96 3.57
N LEU A 19 19.44 43.07 3.28
CA LEU A 19 19.23 41.63 3.12
C LEU A 19 18.83 40.90 4.43
N GLU A 20 19.21 41.39 5.61
CA GLU A 20 18.75 40.82 6.89
C GLU A 20 17.33 41.30 7.24
N ILE A 21 16.99 42.54 6.87
CA ILE A 21 15.62 43.08 6.96
C ILE A 21 14.68 42.27 6.06
N ASP A 22 15.08 42.00 4.80
CA ASP A 22 14.30 41.20 3.87
C ASP A 22 14.05 39.77 4.38
N ARG A 23 15.01 39.15 5.07
CA ARG A 23 14.86 37.79 5.63
C ARG A 23 13.92 37.75 6.82
N GLN A 24 14.06 38.71 7.74
CA GLN A 24 13.14 38.86 8.86
C GLN A 24 11.72 39.16 8.36
N GLU A 25 11.59 39.99 7.33
CA GLU A 25 10.32 40.28 6.67
C GLU A 25 9.74 39.03 6.00
N ASN A 26 10.53 38.28 5.24
CA ASN A 26 10.11 37.01 4.63
C ASN A 26 9.64 36.00 5.68
N PHE A 27 10.35 35.87 6.80
CA PHE A 27 9.96 35.03 7.91
C PHE A 27 8.62 35.48 8.52
N ASN A 28 8.49 36.77 8.83
CA ASN A 28 7.27 37.36 9.38
C ASN A 28 6.08 37.18 8.41
N ASN A 29 6.32 37.34 7.10
CA ASN A 29 5.32 37.13 6.05
C ASN A 29 4.90 35.66 5.97
N LEU A 30 5.84 34.72 6.07
CA LEU A 30 5.55 33.28 6.08
C LEU A 30 4.68 32.90 7.28
N VAL A 31 5.05 33.37 8.48
CA VAL A 31 4.29 33.13 9.72
C VAL A 31 2.89 33.77 9.63
N SER A 32 2.81 35.00 9.11
CA SER A 32 1.53 35.69 8.92
C SER A 32 0.63 34.94 7.93
N LYS A 33 1.17 34.50 6.78
CA LYS A 33 0.43 33.66 5.81
C LYS A 33 -0.08 32.37 6.45
N ALA A 34 0.73 31.70 7.25
CA ALA A 34 0.31 30.49 7.95
C ALA A 34 -0.82 30.76 8.96
N LYS A 35 -0.75 31.87 9.70
CA LYS A 35 -1.81 32.29 10.65
C LYS A 35 -3.15 32.63 9.98
N LEU A 36 -3.13 33.04 8.70
CA LEU A 36 -4.35 33.29 7.94
C LEU A 36 -5.10 32.00 7.55
N LEU A 37 -4.43 30.84 7.58
CA LEU A 37 -5.06 29.57 7.22
C LEU A 37 -6.03 29.10 8.32
N LYS A 38 -7.32 29.11 8.00
CA LYS A 38 -8.37 28.52 8.83
C LYS A 38 -8.60 27.07 8.41
N LEU A 39 -7.83 26.17 8.99
CA LEU A 39 -8.00 24.73 8.78
C LEU A 39 -9.04 24.17 9.76
N GLU A 40 -9.93 23.32 9.26
CA GLU A 40 -10.92 22.62 10.08
C GLU A 40 -10.23 21.81 11.18
N GLY A 41 -10.73 21.94 12.42
CA GLY A 41 -10.19 21.27 13.60
C GLY A 41 -9.13 22.06 14.36
N PHE A 42 -8.68 23.21 13.85
CA PHE A 42 -7.70 24.08 14.49
C PHE A 42 -8.36 25.24 15.26
N GLU A 43 -9.67 25.19 15.49
CA GLU A 43 -10.41 26.30 16.10
C GLU A 43 -9.99 26.57 17.56
N ARG A 44 -9.50 25.55 18.26
CA ARG A 44 -9.00 25.64 19.64
C ARG A 44 -7.48 25.85 19.75
N VAL A 45 -6.80 26.02 18.62
CA VAL A 45 -5.34 26.10 18.60
C VAL A 45 -4.89 27.53 18.86
N GLU A 46 -4.20 27.73 19.98
CA GLU A 46 -3.49 28.97 20.25
C GLU A 46 -2.06 28.91 19.70
N TRP A 47 -1.66 29.92 18.94
CA TRP A 47 -0.39 29.92 18.23
C TRP A 47 0.83 29.86 19.18
N ALA A 48 0.73 30.49 20.35
CA ALA A 48 1.80 30.54 21.35
C ALA A 48 2.00 29.21 22.10
N ASP A 49 1.03 28.29 22.04
CA ASP A 49 1.04 27.08 22.83
C ASP A 49 2.09 26.07 22.37
N LYS A 50 2.70 25.41 23.34
CA LYS A 50 3.68 24.33 23.12
C LYS A 50 3.05 23.02 22.63
N VAL A 51 1.73 22.87 22.81
CA VAL A 51 0.95 21.72 22.35
C VAL A 51 -0.27 22.25 21.64
N TRP A 52 -0.48 21.81 20.40
CA TRP A 52 -1.71 22.10 19.67
C TRP A 52 -2.67 20.92 19.80
N GLU A 53 -3.88 21.19 20.28
CA GLU A 53 -4.97 20.23 20.34
C GLU A 53 -5.93 20.45 19.17
N ILE A 54 -5.95 19.48 18.25
CA ILE A 54 -6.73 19.52 17.02
C ILE A 54 -7.97 18.64 17.23
N THR A 55 -9.15 19.23 17.07
CA THR A 55 -10.44 18.59 17.36
C THR A 55 -11.18 18.09 16.13
N GLY A 56 -10.70 18.41 14.93
CA GLY A 56 -11.41 18.22 13.67
C GLY A 56 -10.50 18.00 12.47
N GLY A 57 -11.11 17.96 11.29
CA GLY A 57 -10.40 17.90 10.01
C GLY A 57 -9.53 16.68 9.76
N ARG A 58 -8.74 16.80 8.69
CA ARG A 58 -8.04 15.70 7.98
C ARG A 58 -7.05 14.91 8.84
N LEU A 59 -6.40 15.54 9.82
CA LEU A 59 -5.41 14.88 10.68
C LEU A 59 -6.05 13.90 11.65
N LEU A 60 -7.28 14.18 12.07
CA LEU A 60 -8.01 13.35 13.01
C LEU A 60 -8.75 12.21 12.29
N GLU A 61 -9.18 12.40 11.04
CA GLU A 61 -9.70 11.32 10.17
C GLU A 61 -8.70 10.16 9.95
N GLN A 62 -7.40 10.45 10.03
CA GLN A 62 -6.31 9.49 9.80
C GLN A 62 -5.79 8.84 11.08
N SER A 63 -6.14 9.37 12.25
CA SER A 63 -5.81 8.76 13.53
C SER A 63 -6.70 7.53 13.67
N GLY A 64 -6.22 6.34 13.30
CA GLY A 64 -6.97 5.07 13.36
C GLY A 64 -7.45 4.64 14.77
N LYS A 65 -7.36 5.51 15.76
CA LYS A 65 -7.91 5.35 17.12
C LYS A 65 -9.18 6.21 17.24
N ASN A 66 -10.18 5.77 17.99
CA ASN A 66 -11.35 6.56 18.41
C ASN A 66 -10.94 7.73 19.34
N ASN A 67 -9.96 8.51 18.92
CA ASN A 67 -9.51 9.71 19.56
C ASN A 67 -10.39 10.84 19.04
N PHE A 68 -10.95 11.61 19.95
CA PHE A 68 -11.70 12.82 19.62
C PHE A 68 -10.78 14.02 19.38
N THR A 69 -9.50 13.92 19.77
CA THR A 69 -8.49 14.96 19.58
C THR A 69 -7.13 14.41 19.17
N VAL A 70 -6.39 15.17 18.37
CA VAL A 70 -4.97 14.92 18.04
C VAL A 70 -4.13 15.99 18.71
N LYS A 71 -3.15 15.55 19.50
CA LYS A 71 -2.15 16.44 20.09
C LYS A 71 -0.89 16.46 19.24
N ILE A 72 -0.42 17.67 18.92
CA ILE A 72 0.83 17.96 18.23
C ILE A 72 1.77 18.67 19.20
N TYR A 73 2.96 18.12 19.36
CA TYR A 73 3.94 18.52 20.37
C TYR A 73 5.12 19.19 19.67
N PHE A 74 5.41 20.45 20.01
CA PHE A 74 6.57 21.19 19.48
C PHE A 74 7.77 21.11 20.45
N TYR A 75 8.24 19.88 20.66
CA TYR A 75 9.34 19.55 21.57
C TYR A 75 10.45 18.88 20.79
N TYR A 76 11.65 18.93 21.33
CA TYR A 76 12.72 18.05 20.89
C TYR A 76 12.31 16.59 21.06
N SER A 77 12.91 15.71 20.25
CA SER A 77 12.78 14.27 20.43
C SER A 77 13.07 13.90 21.90
N PRO A 78 12.37 12.91 22.50
CA PRO A 78 12.72 12.41 23.82
C PRO A 78 14.21 12.03 23.96
N LYS A 79 14.82 11.59 22.86
CA LYS A 79 16.26 11.25 22.77
C LYS A 79 17.20 12.45 22.88
N LEU A 80 16.69 13.64 22.59
CA LEU A 80 17.38 14.92 22.73
C LEU A 80 16.93 15.67 24.01
N GLY A 81 16.32 14.97 24.96
CA GLY A 81 15.90 15.53 26.26
C GLY A 81 14.46 16.06 26.32
N GLY A 82 13.69 16.01 25.23
CA GLY A 82 12.23 16.25 25.26
C GLY A 82 11.78 17.67 25.65
N GLN A 83 12.70 18.65 25.71
CA GLN A 83 12.38 20.03 26.06
C GLN A 83 11.63 20.76 24.95
N ARG A 84 11.00 21.89 25.25
CA ARG A 84 10.34 22.75 24.26
C ARG A 84 11.38 23.32 23.28
N ILE A 85 11.05 23.35 21.99
CA ILE A 85 11.91 23.94 20.96
C ILE A 85 12.09 25.44 21.21
N GLY A 86 10.99 26.19 21.32
CA GLY A 86 11.00 27.63 21.59
C GLY A 86 11.55 28.49 20.44
N GLY A 87 11.42 29.82 20.61
CA GLY A 87 12.00 30.82 19.70
C GLY A 87 11.47 30.75 18.26
N ASP A 88 12.25 31.33 17.34
CA ASP A 88 11.88 31.45 15.93
C ASP A 88 11.82 30.09 15.20
N LEU A 89 12.57 29.09 15.68
CA LEU A 89 12.53 27.73 15.15
C LEU A 89 11.17 27.06 15.38
N GLU A 90 10.57 27.26 16.56
CA GLU A 90 9.23 26.75 16.85
C GLU A 90 8.18 27.44 15.97
N GLN A 91 8.31 28.76 15.79
CA GLN A 91 7.44 29.56 14.93
C GLN A 91 7.51 29.10 13.47
N LEU A 92 8.73 28.83 12.98
CA LEU A 92 8.98 28.30 11.65
C LEU A 92 8.39 26.89 11.48
N ALA A 93 8.58 26.02 12.46
CA ALA A 93 8.04 24.67 12.45
C ALA A 93 6.51 24.70 12.36
N LYS A 94 5.86 25.56 13.15
CA LYS A 94 4.40 25.79 13.15
C LYS A 94 3.89 26.32 11.81
N ALA A 95 4.56 27.33 11.26
CA ALA A 95 4.18 27.92 9.97
C ALA A 95 4.27 26.91 8.83
N LEU A 96 5.42 26.23 8.71
CA LEU A 96 5.62 25.21 7.67
C LEU A 96 4.72 23.99 7.88
N PHE A 97 4.42 23.59 9.11
CA PHE A 97 3.46 22.51 9.37
C PHE A 97 2.09 22.82 8.74
N LEU A 98 1.53 24.01 8.97
CA LEU A 98 0.22 24.40 8.42
C LEU A 98 0.27 24.54 6.89
N LEU A 99 1.31 25.17 6.35
CA LEU A 99 1.46 25.36 4.91
C LEU A 99 1.66 24.02 4.18
N ARG A 100 2.42 23.08 4.77
CA ARG A 100 2.57 21.72 4.25
C ARG A 100 1.24 20.97 4.27
N LEU A 101 0.49 21.08 5.37
CA LEU A 101 -0.82 20.44 5.51
C LEU A 101 -1.86 21.00 4.53
N HIS A 102 -1.79 22.29 4.25
CA HIS A 102 -2.66 22.96 3.28
C HIS A 102 -2.32 22.56 1.84
N SER A 103 -1.03 22.63 1.48
CA SER A 103 -0.56 22.37 0.10
C SER A 103 -0.61 20.89 -0.30
N LYS A 104 -0.31 19.98 0.64
CA LYS A 104 -0.27 18.54 0.39
C LYS A 104 -1.05 17.80 1.47
N GLN A 105 -1.79 16.79 1.05
CA GLN A 105 -2.54 15.91 1.97
C GLN A 105 -1.62 14.88 2.64
N GLN A 106 -0.69 15.36 3.46
CA GLN A 106 0.26 14.52 4.19
C GLN A 106 -0.40 13.92 5.44
N ASN A 107 0.02 12.70 5.78
CA ASN A 107 -0.56 12.02 6.93
C ASN A 107 0.00 12.48 8.28
N LEU A 108 -0.71 12.18 9.38
CA LEU A 108 -0.32 12.58 10.74
C LEU A 108 1.11 12.13 11.13
N SER A 109 1.50 10.91 10.72
CA SER A 109 2.85 10.39 11.01
C SER A 109 3.93 11.19 10.28
N ASN A 110 3.71 11.56 9.01
CA ASN A 110 4.62 12.39 8.24
C ASN A 110 4.77 13.79 8.86
N GLN A 111 3.66 14.39 9.30
CA GLN A 111 3.68 15.70 9.94
C GLN A 111 4.43 15.69 11.29
N ARG A 112 4.23 14.66 12.11
CA ARG A 112 5.02 14.46 13.34
C ARG A 112 6.50 14.22 13.05
N GLY A 113 6.79 13.45 12.01
CA GLY A 113 8.16 13.23 11.54
C GLY A 113 8.85 14.53 11.12
N PHE A 114 8.13 15.42 10.42
CA PHE A 114 8.64 16.72 10.03
C PHE A 114 8.99 17.59 11.23
N ILE A 115 8.12 17.69 12.23
CA ILE A 115 8.41 18.43 13.47
C ILE A 115 9.61 17.82 14.19
N THR A 116 9.67 16.49 14.27
CA THR A 116 10.78 15.77 14.92
C THR A 116 12.11 16.13 14.26
N LEU A 117 12.19 16.08 12.94
CA LEU A 117 13.36 16.50 12.17
C LEU A 117 13.74 17.95 12.44
N VAL A 118 12.79 18.88 12.40
CA VAL A 118 13.06 20.30 12.71
C VAL A 118 13.60 20.43 14.13
N GLY A 119 13.13 19.60 15.06
CA GLY A 119 13.69 19.47 16.41
C GLY A 119 15.16 19.06 16.42
N TYR A 120 15.59 18.05 15.65
CA TYR A 120 17.01 17.66 15.56
C TYR A 120 17.87 18.80 15.01
N ILE A 121 17.41 19.48 13.96
CA ILE A 121 18.14 20.61 13.36
C ILE A 121 18.22 21.77 14.37
N ALA A 122 17.10 22.09 15.02
CA ALA A 122 17.02 23.13 16.05
C ALA A 122 17.93 22.86 17.25
N TYR A 123 18.16 21.60 17.59
CA TYR A 123 19.03 21.21 18.69
C TYR A 123 20.49 21.60 18.41
N PHE A 124 21.01 21.26 17.22
CA PHE A 124 22.39 21.61 16.84
C PHE A 124 22.58 23.11 16.60
N ILE A 125 21.59 23.81 16.05
CA ILE A 125 21.63 25.29 15.92
C ILE A 125 21.73 25.95 17.29
N LYS A 126 20.96 25.46 18.27
CA LYS A 126 20.97 26.00 19.63
C LYS A 126 22.30 25.77 20.33
N GLN A 127 22.96 24.62 20.11
CA GLN A 127 24.29 24.34 20.69
C GLN A 127 25.36 25.36 20.26
N ARG A 128 25.28 25.86 19.01
CA ARG A 128 26.19 26.92 18.52
C ARG A 128 25.67 28.34 18.74
N ASN A 129 24.55 28.51 19.46
CA ASN A 129 23.90 29.79 19.74
C ASN A 129 23.65 30.66 18.48
N ALA A 130 23.15 30.03 17.41
CA ALA A 130 22.92 30.71 16.13
C ALA A 130 21.42 30.95 15.84
N SER A 131 21.15 31.88 14.92
CA SER A 131 19.80 32.21 14.46
C SER A 131 19.31 31.28 13.34
N ILE A 132 18.00 31.31 13.06
CA ILE A 132 17.37 30.60 11.93
C ILE A 132 17.91 31.07 10.57
N TYR A 133 18.45 32.29 10.50
CA TYR A 133 19.00 32.85 9.27
C TYR A 133 20.40 32.29 8.94
N ASP A 134 21.09 31.75 9.94
CA ASP A 134 22.46 31.28 9.85
C ASP A 134 22.54 29.75 9.70
N ILE A 135 21.42 29.07 9.38
CA ILE A 135 21.40 27.62 9.18
C ILE A 135 22.32 27.23 8.02
N THR A 136 23.12 26.18 8.25
CA THR A 136 24.11 25.68 7.30
C THR A 136 23.85 24.22 6.93
N ARG A 137 24.44 23.74 5.84
CA ARG A 137 24.40 22.32 5.47
C ARG A 137 24.97 21.40 6.56
N ALA A 138 25.97 21.88 7.31
CA ALA A 138 26.59 21.12 8.40
C ALA A 138 25.59 20.83 9.54
N ASP A 139 24.70 21.77 9.86
CA ASP A 139 23.63 21.54 10.85
C ASP A 139 22.69 20.39 10.40
N PHE A 140 22.39 20.33 9.10
CA PHE A 140 21.60 19.23 8.53
C PHE A 140 22.35 17.90 8.55
N ASP A 141 23.65 17.88 8.25
CA ASP A 141 24.46 16.67 8.30
C ASP A 141 24.52 16.12 9.73
N LEU A 142 24.75 16.96 10.74
CA LEU A 142 24.76 16.55 12.15
C LEU A 142 23.40 15.98 12.56
N ALA A 143 22.30 16.66 12.22
CA ALA A 143 20.95 16.17 12.47
C ALA A 143 20.67 14.82 11.79
N CYS A 144 21.05 14.66 10.51
CA CYS A 144 20.82 13.43 9.75
C CYS A 144 21.68 12.26 10.25
N ASN A 145 22.92 12.52 10.69
CA ASN A 145 23.78 11.52 11.30
C ASN A 145 23.20 11.05 12.66
N GLU A 146 22.71 11.98 13.49
CA GLU A 146 22.13 11.61 14.78
C GLU A 146 20.81 10.84 14.63
N ILE A 147 19.97 11.25 13.69
CA ILE A 147 18.75 10.51 13.33
C ILE A 147 19.06 9.09 12.86
N ALA A 148 20.16 8.89 12.13
CA ALA A 148 20.56 7.56 11.66
C ALA A 148 21.00 6.62 12.80
N LYS A 149 21.51 7.17 13.91
CA LYS A 149 21.81 6.40 15.13
C LYS A 149 20.54 6.10 15.91
N ASP A 150 19.65 7.09 15.99
CA ASP A 150 18.47 7.00 16.82
C ASP A 150 17.38 6.09 16.24
N TYR A 151 17.19 6.07 14.93
CA TYR A 151 16.05 5.39 14.31
C TYR A 151 16.45 4.25 13.39
N SER A 152 15.53 3.33 13.15
CA SER A 152 15.71 2.27 12.14
C SER A 152 16.00 2.87 10.77
N GLU A 153 16.74 2.15 9.93
CA GLU A 153 17.16 2.59 8.61
C GLU A 153 16.00 3.14 7.76
N SER A 154 14.86 2.44 7.75
CA SER A 154 13.63 2.86 7.05
C SER A 154 13.04 4.17 7.57
N SER A 155 13.13 4.40 8.88
CA SER A 155 12.64 5.63 9.50
C SER A 155 13.61 6.78 9.25
N ALA A 156 14.91 6.54 9.42
CA ALA A 156 15.99 7.50 9.14
C ALA A 156 15.95 7.97 7.69
N TYR A 157 15.79 7.06 6.72
CA TYR A 157 15.65 7.39 5.32
C TYR A 157 14.48 8.34 5.03
N ASN A 158 13.33 8.15 5.71
CA ASN A 158 12.19 9.07 5.59
C ASN A 158 12.50 10.44 6.20
N PHE A 159 13.20 10.49 7.34
CA PHE A 159 13.65 11.76 7.91
C PHE A 159 14.66 12.49 7.01
N HIS A 160 15.57 11.78 6.33
CA HIS A 160 16.50 12.39 5.38
C HIS A 160 15.76 13.02 4.18
N LYS A 161 14.67 12.41 3.71
CA LYS A 161 13.78 13.03 2.71
C LYS A 161 13.12 14.30 3.24
N LEU A 162 12.63 14.27 4.48
CA LEU A 162 12.06 15.44 5.13
C LEU A 162 13.12 16.54 5.32
N ALA A 163 14.40 16.18 5.51
CA ALA A 163 15.51 17.12 5.63
C ALA A 163 15.73 17.89 4.34
N ALA A 164 15.74 17.19 3.21
CA ALA A 164 15.76 17.82 1.89
C ALA A 164 14.52 18.71 1.66
N GLU A 165 13.33 18.26 2.06
CA GLU A 165 12.11 19.05 1.97
C GLU A 165 12.17 20.33 2.81
N PHE A 166 12.63 20.24 4.06
CA PHE A 166 12.76 21.39 4.95
C PHE A 166 13.76 22.40 4.38
N ALA A 167 14.93 21.96 3.92
CA ALA A 167 15.90 22.83 3.26
C ALA A 167 15.32 23.51 2.01
N GLY A 168 14.53 22.79 1.21
CA GLY A 168 13.83 23.36 0.06
C GLY A 168 12.85 24.46 0.45
N HIS A 169 12.13 24.31 1.57
CA HIS A 169 11.26 25.37 2.10
C HIS A 169 12.04 26.59 2.58
N LEU A 170 13.20 26.40 3.22
CA LEU A 170 14.07 27.51 3.64
C LEU A 170 14.59 28.30 2.43
N ASP A 171 15.04 27.59 1.38
CA ASP A 171 15.53 28.19 0.15
C ASP A 171 14.42 28.93 -0.61
N ALA A 172 13.26 28.28 -0.80
CA ALA A 172 12.15 28.84 -1.57
C ALA A 172 11.56 30.11 -0.94
N ASN A 173 11.67 30.27 0.38
CA ASN A 173 11.21 31.45 1.11
C ASN A 173 12.36 32.42 1.45
N GLY A 174 13.57 32.18 0.92
CA GLY A 174 14.72 33.06 1.12
C GLY A 174 15.09 33.27 2.59
N LEU A 175 14.92 32.25 3.44
CA LEU A 175 15.08 32.41 4.89
C LEU A 175 16.54 32.34 5.34
N CYS A 176 17.39 31.58 4.66
CA CYS A 176 18.79 31.43 5.07
C CYS A 176 19.70 32.41 4.32
N LYS A 177 20.85 32.75 4.93
CA LYS A 177 21.92 33.49 4.24
C LYS A 177 22.51 32.72 3.07
N ASN A 178 22.61 31.40 3.22
CA ASN A 178 23.17 30.49 2.23
C ASN A 178 22.07 29.67 1.55
N ARG A 179 22.21 29.44 0.24
CA ARG A 179 21.36 28.48 -0.48
C ARG A 179 21.73 27.06 -0.09
N LEU A 180 20.82 26.36 0.56
CA LEU A 180 21.05 25.04 1.11
C LEU A 180 21.07 23.97 0.03
N ASN A 181 20.10 23.92 -0.88
CA ASN A 181 19.92 22.88 -1.91
C ASN A 181 20.35 21.48 -1.40
N TYR A 182 19.81 21.11 -0.25
CA TYR A 182 20.40 20.06 0.57
C TYR A 182 19.87 18.67 0.19
N LYS A 183 20.80 17.73 0.09
CA LYS A 183 20.54 16.29 0.03
C LYS A 183 21.58 15.60 0.87
N TYR A 184 21.14 14.75 1.80
CA TYR A 184 22.04 14.05 2.70
C TYR A 184 22.92 13.06 1.93
N SER A 185 24.23 13.17 2.08
CA SER A 185 25.21 12.41 1.29
C SER A 185 25.19 10.91 1.59
N LYS A 186 24.95 10.54 2.87
CA LYS A 186 24.84 9.14 3.31
C LYS A 186 23.42 8.60 3.22
N GLN A 187 22.51 9.29 2.52
CA GLN A 187 21.14 8.81 2.33
C GLN A 187 21.17 7.57 1.44
N LYS A 188 21.18 6.39 2.07
CA LYS A 188 20.97 5.11 1.40
C LYS A 188 19.51 4.70 1.51
N ARG A 189 18.98 4.17 0.42
CA ARG A 189 17.66 3.55 0.44
C ARG A 189 17.81 2.20 1.15
N PRO A 190 16.95 1.89 2.14
CA PRO A 190 17.07 0.65 2.90
C PRO A 190 17.02 -0.57 1.99
N GLU A 191 17.80 -1.60 2.30
CA GLU A 191 17.84 -2.86 1.52
C GLU A 191 16.47 -3.52 1.40
N SER A 192 15.62 -3.37 2.42
CA SER A 192 14.23 -3.84 2.45
C SER A 192 13.27 -3.09 1.51
N VAL A 193 13.70 -1.97 0.90
CA VAL A 193 12.88 -1.11 0.02
C VAL A 193 13.55 -0.91 -1.35
N ASN A 194 14.71 -1.54 -1.57
CA ASN A 194 15.35 -1.59 -2.87
C ASN A 194 14.53 -2.52 -3.76
N ALA A 195 13.96 -1.95 -4.81
CA ALA A 195 13.70 -2.74 -5.99
C ALA A 195 15.02 -3.03 -6.67
N VAL A 196 15.12 -4.23 -7.23
CA VAL A 196 16.33 -4.75 -7.87
C VAL A 196 16.73 -3.92 -9.11
N GLY A 197 15.84 -3.06 -9.61
CA GLY A 197 15.98 -2.32 -10.88
C GLY A 197 17.00 -1.17 -10.93
N THR A 198 18.14 -1.23 -10.22
CA THR A 198 19.33 -0.40 -10.51
C THR A 198 20.64 -1.04 -10.04
N LYS A 199 20.75 -2.38 -10.00
CA LYS A 199 22.06 -3.02 -9.83
C LYS A 199 22.79 -3.04 -11.17
N ARG A 200 24.10 -2.75 -11.19
CA ARG A 200 24.92 -2.95 -12.39
C ARG A 200 24.94 -4.44 -12.68
N LEU A 201 24.83 -4.83 -13.96
CA LEU A 201 24.88 -6.23 -14.40
C LEU A 201 26.12 -7.00 -13.87
N ASP A 202 27.22 -6.29 -13.62
CA ASP A 202 28.49 -6.86 -13.16
C ASP A 202 28.61 -6.93 -11.62
N ASP A 203 27.58 -6.52 -10.88
CA ASP A 203 27.57 -6.53 -9.41
C ASP A 203 27.29 -7.96 -8.91
N PRO A 204 28.15 -8.59 -8.08
CA PRO A 204 27.93 -9.92 -7.54
C PRO A 204 26.62 -10.05 -6.75
N ASP A 205 26.09 -8.94 -6.21
CA ASP A 205 24.82 -8.93 -5.51
C ASP A 205 23.61 -8.97 -6.48
N THR A 206 23.80 -8.93 -7.80
CA THR A 206 22.69 -8.94 -8.79
C THR A 206 21.87 -10.24 -8.74
N LEU A 207 22.49 -11.35 -8.33
CA LEU A 207 21.83 -12.63 -8.10
C LEU A 207 21.08 -12.69 -6.76
N ILE A 208 21.43 -11.82 -5.81
CA ILE A 208 20.83 -11.77 -4.47
C ILE A 208 19.51 -10.98 -4.55
N THR A 209 18.41 -11.74 -4.58
CA THR A 209 17.06 -11.21 -4.45
C THR A 209 16.69 -11.04 -2.97
N ASN A 210 16.40 -9.82 -2.53
CA ASN A 210 15.65 -9.60 -1.29
C ASN A 210 14.16 -9.87 -1.60
N GLU A 211 13.80 -11.12 -1.80
CA GLU A 211 12.46 -11.55 -2.19
C GLU A 211 11.44 -11.24 -1.09
N LYS A 212 10.59 -10.24 -1.32
CA LYS A 212 9.28 -10.15 -0.64
C LYS A 212 8.20 -10.89 -1.43
N VAL A 213 8.60 -12.03 -1.99
CA VAL A 213 7.70 -12.96 -2.68
C VAL A 213 7.27 -13.98 -1.63
N LEU A 214 5.96 -14.16 -1.50
CA LEU A 214 5.40 -15.13 -0.59
C LEU A 214 5.74 -16.54 -1.06
N ALA A 215 6.23 -17.37 -0.15
CA ALA A 215 6.43 -18.78 -0.40
C ALA A 215 5.11 -19.42 -0.88
N PRO A 216 5.12 -20.32 -1.88
CA PRO A 216 3.91 -21.01 -2.36
C PRO A 216 3.11 -21.69 -1.24
N MET A 217 3.80 -22.11 -0.18
CA MET A 217 3.20 -22.67 1.03
C MET A 217 2.18 -21.72 1.68
N VAL A 218 2.43 -20.40 1.67
CA VAL A 218 1.51 -19.39 2.23
C VAL A 218 0.16 -19.43 1.51
N PHE A 219 0.17 -19.50 0.18
CA PHE A 219 -1.07 -19.60 -0.62
C PHE A 219 -1.80 -20.92 -0.38
N LYS A 220 -1.05 -22.03 -0.28
CA LYS A 220 -1.62 -23.35 0.02
C LYS A 220 -2.35 -23.34 1.37
N VAL A 221 -1.70 -22.82 2.41
CA VAL A 221 -2.29 -22.71 3.75
C VAL A 221 -3.52 -21.81 3.75
N LEU A 222 -3.49 -20.67 3.05
CA LEU A 222 -4.67 -19.80 2.94
C LEU A 222 -5.83 -20.49 2.20
N GLY A 223 -5.54 -21.26 1.15
CA GLY A 223 -6.53 -22.09 0.46
C GLY A 223 -7.15 -23.14 1.38
N GLN A 224 -6.32 -23.83 2.17
CA GLN A 224 -6.80 -24.82 3.16
C GLN A 224 -7.61 -24.17 4.28
N LEU A 225 -7.21 -22.99 4.78
CA LEU A 225 -8.01 -22.23 5.74
C LEU A 225 -9.34 -21.78 5.12
N TYR A 226 -9.35 -21.35 3.86
CA TYR A 226 -10.57 -21.00 3.15
C TYR A 226 -11.53 -22.20 2.98
N GLN A 227 -11.00 -23.42 2.83
CA GLN A 227 -11.82 -24.63 2.70
C GLN A 227 -12.27 -25.19 4.05
N ASN A 228 -11.38 -25.25 5.03
CA ASN A 228 -11.58 -26.01 6.27
C ASN A 228 -12.17 -25.18 7.42
N LEU A 229 -11.96 -23.86 7.42
CA LEU A 229 -12.43 -23.02 8.52
C LEU A 229 -13.95 -22.85 8.44
N PRO A 230 -14.72 -23.15 9.51
CA PRO A 230 -16.17 -23.02 9.51
C PRO A 230 -16.66 -21.62 9.12
N HIS A 231 -17.76 -21.58 8.37
CA HIS A 231 -18.35 -20.33 7.87
C HIS A 231 -18.80 -19.37 9.00
N ASP A 232 -19.21 -19.90 10.15
CA ASP A 232 -19.63 -19.13 11.33
C ASP A 232 -18.48 -18.76 12.27
N HIS A 233 -17.24 -19.15 11.95
CA HIS A 233 -16.09 -18.90 12.79
C HIS A 233 -15.76 -17.39 12.88
N LYS A 234 -15.41 -16.89 14.08
CA LYS A 234 -15.12 -15.47 14.36
C LYS A 234 -14.04 -14.82 13.47
N TYR A 235 -13.16 -15.63 12.89
CA TYR A 235 -12.08 -15.18 12.02
C TYR A 235 -12.32 -15.45 10.53
N ARG A 236 -13.46 -16.05 10.15
CA ARG A 236 -13.82 -16.33 8.76
C ARG A 236 -13.75 -15.08 7.89
N PHE A 237 -14.28 -13.96 8.40
CA PHE A 237 -14.19 -12.64 7.78
C PHE A 237 -12.75 -12.26 7.34
N TYR A 238 -11.75 -12.55 8.18
CA TYR A 238 -10.37 -12.20 7.88
C TYR A 238 -9.73 -13.14 6.86
N ILE A 239 -10.08 -14.43 6.89
CA ILE A 239 -9.63 -15.38 5.87
C ILE A 239 -10.16 -14.96 4.50
N LEU A 240 -11.45 -14.63 4.38
CA LEU A 240 -12.04 -14.13 3.14
C LEU A 240 -11.34 -12.86 2.63
N LEU A 241 -11.02 -11.93 3.53
CA LEU A 241 -10.27 -10.71 3.19
C LEU A 241 -8.82 -11.02 2.73
N LEU A 242 -8.13 -11.98 3.35
CA LEU A 242 -6.80 -12.44 2.93
C LEU A 242 -6.82 -13.13 1.57
N THR A 243 -7.82 -13.97 1.31
CA THR A 243 -8.01 -14.58 -0.01
C THR A 243 -8.26 -13.51 -1.07
N PHE A 244 -9.02 -12.46 -0.75
CA PHE A 244 -9.20 -11.32 -1.65
C PHE A 244 -7.87 -10.60 -1.96
N PHE A 245 -6.97 -10.45 -0.97
CA PHE A 245 -5.62 -9.91 -1.20
C PHE A 245 -4.80 -10.81 -2.12
N ALA A 246 -4.83 -12.13 -1.89
CA ALA A 246 -4.10 -13.09 -2.70
C ALA A 246 -4.52 -13.04 -4.17
N CYS A 247 -5.83 -12.90 -4.43
CA CYS A 247 -6.37 -12.85 -5.79
C CYS A 247 -6.15 -11.51 -6.51
N THR A 248 -6.14 -10.38 -5.78
CA THR A 248 -6.18 -9.04 -6.41
C THR A 248 -4.92 -8.20 -6.24
N GLY A 249 -4.06 -8.51 -5.27
CA GLY A 249 -2.86 -7.72 -4.95
C GLY A 249 -3.13 -6.24 -4.60
N ARG A 250 -4.36 -5.93 -4.17
CA ARG A 250 -4.78 -4.57 -3.83
C ARG A 250 -4.25 -4.13 -2.47
N ARG A 251 -4.21 -2.81 -2.25
CA ARG A 251 -3.82 -2.28 -0.93
C ARG A 251 -4.95 -2.49 0.07
N PHE A 252 -4.61 -2.60 1.35
CA PHE A 252 -5.63 -2.65 2.41
C PHE A 252 -6.60 -1.47 2.36
N SER A 253 -6.09 -0.26 2.13
CA SER A 253 -6.93 0.94 2.03
C SER A 253 -7.87 0.97 0.82
N GLU A 254 -7.58 0.18 -0.20
CA GLU A 254 -8.45 0.01 -1.38
C GLU A 254 -9.54 -1.03 -1.07
N LEU A 255 -9.16 -2.21 -0.57
CA LEU A 255 -10.12 -3.27 -0.25
C LEU A 255 -11.05 -2.92 0.91
N SER A 256 -10.55 -2.29 1.97
CA SER A 256 -11.38 -1.89 3.12
C SER A 256 -12.48 -0.88 2.78
N LEU A 257 -12.36 -0.22 1.62
CA LEU A 257 -13.29 0.79 1.12
C LEU A 257 -14.07 0.30 -0.11
N LEU A 258 -13.98 -0.98 -0.44
CA LEU A 258 -14.69 -1.52 -1.58
C LEU A 258 -16.21 -1.39 -1.35
N PRO A 259 -16.96 -0.78 -2.28
CA PRO A 259 -18.41 -0.76 -2.22
C PRO A 259 -18.97 -2.18 -2.20
N ASN A 260 -20.06 -2.37 -1.47
CA ASN A 260 -20.84 -3.58 -1.55
C ASN A 260 -21.50 -3.66 -2.93
N GLN A 261 -21.05 -4.60 -3.75
CA GLN A 261 -21.45 -4.75 -5.14
C GLN A 261 -21.30 -6.22 -5.56
N GLU A 262 -21.84 -6.54 -6.72
CA GLU A 262 -21.54 -7.78 -7.44
C GLU A 262 -20.48 -7.53 -8.52
N ILE A 263 -19.94 -8.60 -9.08
CA ILE A 263 -19.01 -8.49 -10.21
C ILE A 263 -19.80 -7.99 -11.43
N GLN A 264 -19.33 -6.91 -12.03
CA GLN A 264 -19.90 -6.31 -13.23
C GLN A 264 -19.14 -6.76 -14.46
N ILE A 265 -19.77 -6.70 -15.63
CA ILE A 265 -19.14 -6.97 -16.93
C ILE A 265 -19.17 -5.67 -17.73
N ASP A 266 -18.05 -5.33 -18.36
CA ASP A 266 -17.98 -4.13 -19.20
C ASP A 266 -18.40 -4.38 -20.64
N LYS A 267 -18.14 -3.42 -21.54
CA LYS A 267 -18.54 -3.52 -22.95
C LYS A 267 -17.70 -4.52 -23.75
N ASP A 268 -16.53 -4.88 -23.22
CA ASP A 268 -15.56 -5.78 -23.85
C ASP A 268 -15.62 -7.18 -23.21
N ASP A 269 -16.73 -7.50 -22.54
CA ASP A 269 -16.97 -8.73 -21.77
C ASP A 269 -15.94 -9.00 -20.65
N VAL A 270 -15.26 -7.95 -20.16
CA VAL A 270 -14.30 -8.06 -19.07
C VAL A 270 -14.99 -7.86 -17.72
N SER A 271 -14.81 -8.83 -16.82
CA SER A 271 -15.33 -8.75 -15.46
C SER A 271 -14.54 -7.77 -14.59
N TYR A 272 -15.24 -6.92 -13.83
CA TYR A 272 -14.64 -5.90 -12.98
C TYR A 272 -15.41 -5.61 -11.69
N LEU A 273 -14.73 -4.93 -10.77
CA LEU A 273 -15.29 -4.31 -9.56
C LEU A 273 -14.94 -2.83 -9.52
N ASP A 274 -15.85 -2.00 -9.04
CA ASP A 274 -15.56 -0.60 -8.76
C ASP A 274 -14.76 -0.46 -7.45
N TYR A 275 -13.68 0.31 -7.46
CA TYR A 275 -12.88 0.59 -6.28
C TYR A 275 -12.36 2.03 -6.25
N PHE A 276 -11.94 2.47 -5.06
CA PHE A 276 -11.31 3.76 -4.86
C PHE A 276 -9.79 3.58 -4.65
N PRO A 277 -8.92 4.17 -5.50
CA PRO A 277 -7.46 4.01 -5.44
C PRO A 277 -6.84 4.82 -4.28
N ARG A 278 -7.31 4.59 -3.05
CA ARG A 278 -6.91 5.34 -1.86
C ARG A 278 -5.54 4.89 -1.35
N LYS A 279 -4.66 5.86 -1.09
CA LYS A 279 -3.36 5.65 -0.44
C LYS A 279 -3.35 6.34 0.92
N VAL A 280 -3.13 5.58 2.00
CA VAL A 280 -3.07 6.11 3.38
C VAL A 280 -2.08 7.28 3.51
N SER A 281 -0.95 7.23 2.79
CA SER A 281 0.05 8.31 2.83
C SER A 281 -0.42 9.63 2.22
N LYS A 282 -1.42 9.58 1.34
CA LYS A 282 -2.05 10.76 0.70
C LYS A 282 -3.29 11.25 1.46
N GLY A 283 -3.61 10.65 2.62
CA GLY A 283 -4.67 11.15 3.47
C GLY A 283 -6.08 11.01 2.89
N ASN A 284 -6.83 12.12 2.85
CA ASN A 284 -8.19 12.18 2.35
C ASN A 284 -8.25 12.83 0.96
N THR A 285 -7.25 12.55 0.12
CA THR A 285 -7.24 13.04 -1.25
C THR A 285 -8.43 12.48 -1.98
N PHE A 286 -9.09 13.33 -2.74
CA PHE A 286 -10.07 12.89 -3.72
C PHE A 286 -9.45 11.80 -4.60
N THR A 287 -10.16 10.68 -4.74
CA THR A 287 -9.75 9.55 -5.55
C THR A 287 -10.95 9.12 -6.39
N PRO A 288 -10.89 9.25 -7.72
CA PRO A 288 -12.02 8.86 -8.55
C PRO A 288 -12.24 7.35 -8.48
N LYS A 289 -13.51 6.94 -8.58
CA LYS A 289 -13.91 5.54 -8.75
C LYS A 289 -13.27 4.99 -10.03
N ARG A 290 -12.65 3.81 -9.93
CA ARG A 290 -11.98 3.12 -11.04
C ARG A 290 -12.44 1.66 -11.11
N LYS A 291 -12.28 1.07 -12.28
CA LYS A 291 -12.51 -0.36 -12.51
C LYS A 291 -11.29 -1.18 -12.12
N LEU A 292 -11.48 -2.20 -11.29
CA LEU A 292 -10.54 -3.28 -11.03
C LEU A 292 -10.98 -4.46 -11.90
N HIS A 293 -10.31 -4.67 -13.03
CA HIS A 293 -10.52 -5.84 -13.88
C HIS A 293 -10.02 -7.10 -13.17
N LEU A 294 -10.75 -8.20 -13.32
CA LEU A 294 -10.50 -9.47 -12.65
C LEU A 294 -10.14 -10.55 -13.69
N PRO A 295 -9.07 -11.34 -13.48
CA PRO A 295 -8.76 -12.48 -14.34
C PRO A 295 -9.88 -13.53 -14.30
N SER A 296 -10.16 -14.16 -15.45
CA SER A 296 -11.24 -15.14 -15.58
C SER A 296 -11.09 -16.33 -14.63
N GLN A 297 -9.86 -16.80 -14.39
CA GLN A 297 -9.55 -17.95 -13.54
C GLN A 297 -9.90 -17.74 -12.06
N ILE A 298 -9.91 -16.49 -11.57
CA ILE A 298 -10.26 -16.20 -10.17
C ILE A 298 -11.73 -15.84 -9.98
N LEU A 299 -12.49 -15.65 -11.07
CA LEU A 299 -13.88 -15.18 -10.99
C LEU A 299 -14.78 -16.10 -10.15
N PRO A 300 -14.74 -17.44 -10.30
CA PRO A 300 -15.60 -18.30 -9.48
C PRO A 300 -15.33 -18.11 -7.99
N LEU A 301 -14.05 -18.10 -7.61
CA LEU A 301 -13.62 -17.90 -6.23
C LEU A 301 -14.01 -16.53 -5.68
N ILE A 302 -13.84 -15.45 -6.45
CA ILE A 302 -14.22 -14.10 -6.02
C ILE A 302 -15.75 -13.97 -5.89
N LYS A 303 -16.54 -14.59 -6.78
CA LYS A 303 -18.01 -14.62 -6.66
C LYS A 303 -18.44 -15.29 -5.35
N ASP A 304 -17.87 -16.44 -5.02
CA ASP A 304 -18.16 -17.16 -3.79
C ASP A 304 -17.78 -16.33 -2.56
N ILE A 305 -16.59 -15.73 -2.57
CA ILE A 305 -16.11 -14.86 -1.49
C ILE A 305 -17.04 -13.64 -1.30
N ILE A 306 -17.46 -12.99 -2.39
CA ILE A 306 -18.38 -11.83 -2.31
C ILE A 306 -19.71 -12.25 -1.70
N SER A 307 -20.30 -13.35 -2.19
CA SER A 307 -21.56 -13.88 -1.65
C SER A 307 -21.46 -14.20 -0.16
N GLU A 308 -20.37 -14.85 0.26
CA GLU A 308 -20.14 -15.21 1.65
C GLU A 308 -19.94 -13.96 2.54
N ILE A 309 -19.10 -13.01 2.12
CA ILE A 309 -18.89 -11.76 2.86
C ILE A 309 -20.20 -10.99 2.98
N GLN A 310 -21.00 -10.92 1.91
CA GLN A 310 -22.29 -10.25 1.93
C GLN A 310 -23.23 -10.89 2.95
N SER A 311 -23.26 -12.23 3.03
CA SER A 311 -24.03 -12.96 4.04
C SER A 311 -23.54 -12.65 5.46
N LEU A 312 -22.23 -12.79 5.72
CA LEU A 312 -21.62 -12.53 7.03
C LEU A 312 -21.82 -11.10 7.52
N THR A 313 -21.76 -10.12 6.62
CA THR A 313 -21.87 -8.69 6.96
C THR A 313 -23.29 -8.16 6.90
N LYS A 314 -24.29 -8.97 6.51
CA LYS A 314 -25.69 -8.55 6.35
C LYS A 314 -26.25 -7.88 7.61
N LYS A 315 -26.11 -8.52 8.77
CA LYS A 315 -26.58 -7.95 10.05
C LYS A 315 -25.83 -6.67 10.41
N CYS A 316 -24.52 -6.64 10.18
CA CYS A 316 -23.70 -5.44 10.41
C CYS A 316 -24.16 -4.27 9.53
N ARG A 317 -24.56 -4.52 8.27
CA ARG A 317 -25.07 -3.47 7.37
C ARG A 317 -26.39 -2.91 7.84
N VAL A 318 -27.31 -3.77 8.28
CA VAL A 318 -28.59 -3.34 8.87
C VAL A 318 -28.37 -2.46 10.09
N THR A 319 -27.42 -2.82 10.97
CA THR A 319 -27.01 -1.97 12.10
C THR A 319 -26.41 -0.64 11.62
N ALA A 320 -25.55 -0.65 10.60
CA ALA A 320 -24.95 0.58 10.07
C ALA A 320 -25.97 1.54 9.41
N VAL A 321 -26.99 0.99 8.74
CA VAL A 321 -28.13 1.78 8.21
C VAL A 321 -28.89 2.43 9.37
N GLU A 322 -29.18 1.67 10.43
CA GLU A 322 -29.87 2.21 11.60
C GLU A 322 -29.04 3.26 12.32
N MET A 323 -27.74 3.06 12.45
CA MET A 323 -26.84 4.05 13.04
C MET A 323 -26.88 5.37 12.26
N HIS A 324 -26.86 5.28 10.92
CA HIS A 324 -26.98 6.45 10.05
C HIS A 324 -28.36 7.11 10.14
N ARG A 325 -29.45 6.32 10.24
CA ARG A 325 -30.82 6.85 10.37
C ARG A 325 -31.05 7.56 11.71
N SER A 326 -30.62 6.93 12.82
CA SER A 326 -30.84 7.40 14.19
C SER A 326 -29.79 8.42 14.66
N GLN A 327 -28.71 8.60 13.90
CA GLN A 327 -27.55 9.43 14.24
C GLN A 327 -26.89 9.02 15.58
N THR A 328 -27.02 7.75 15.96
CA THR A 328 -26.42 7.17 17.18
C THR A 328 -26.11 5.69 16.96
N VAL A 329 -25.80 4.93 18.02
CA VAL A 329 -25.66 3.47 17.96
C VAL A 329 -27.01 2.78 17.75
N ASP A 330 -27.04 1.53 17.24
CA ASP A 330 -28.29 0.80 17.06
C ASP A 330 -28.85 0.34 18.41
N LEU A 331 -29.91 1.01 18.86
CA LEU A 331 -30.54 0.77 20.16
C LEU A 331 -31.88 0.03 20.06
N ARG A 332 -32.27 -0.46 18.87
CA ARG A 332 -33.59 -1.11 18.67
C ARG A 332 -33.82 -2.32 19.57
N PHE A 333 -32.75 -3.00 19.97
CA PHE A 333 -32.83 -4.12 20.91
C PHE A 333 -33.36 -3.72 22.30
N LEU A 334 -33.32 -2.43 22.67
CA LEU A 334 -33.85 -1.94 23.95
C LEU A 334 -35.38 -1.83 23.98
N GLU A 335 -36.06 -1.77 22.83
CA GLU A 335 -37.52 -1.64 22.77
C GLU A 335 -38.23 -2.81 23.47
N ASN A 336 -37.62 -3.99 23.40
CA ASN A 336 -38.14 -5.23 24.01
C ASN A 336 -37.54 -5.54 25.38
N CYS A 337 -36.74 -4.63 25.97
CA CYS A 337 -36.05 -4.86 27.23
C CYS A 337 -36.85 -4.37 28.45
N PRO A 338 -36.78 -5.08 29.60
CA PRO A 338 -37.39 -4.60 30.84
C PRO A 338 -36.77 -3.27 31.29
N LYS A 339 -37.52 -2.45 32.03
CA LYS A 339 -37.04 -1.15 32.54
C LYS A 339 -35.84 -1.28 33.47
N LYS A 340 -35.80 -2.35 34.29
CA LYS A 340 -34.68 -2.73 35.15
C LYS A 340 -33.93 -3.90 34.51
N ILE A 341 -32.67 -3.69 34.16
CA ILE A 341 -31.82 -4.67 33.45
C ILE A 341 -30.78 -5.21 34.43
N TYR A 342 -30.82 -6.52 34.66
CA TYR A 342 -29.95 -7.21 35.61
C TYR A 342 -28.87 -8.03 34.89
N LYS A 343 -27.93 -8.60 35.66
CA LYS A 343 -26.85 -9.45 35.11
C LYS A 343 -27.35 -10.57 34.17
N ASN A 344 -28.50 -11.19 34.44
CA ASN A 344 -29.07 -12.22 33.57
C ASN A 344 -29.63 -11.66 32.26
N ASP A 345 -30.25 -10.49 32.30
CA ASP A 345 -30.76 -9.82 31.09
C ASP A 345 -29.59 -9.37 30.21
N LEU A 346 -28.51 -8.84 30.81
CA LEU A 346 -27.28 -8.51 30.10
C LEU A 346 -26.69 -9.72 29.37
N ARG A 347 -26.69 -10.91 30.00
CA ARG A 347 -26.24 -12.15 29.34
C ARG A 347 -27.10 -12.50 28.13
N LYS A 348 -28.43 -12.38 28.24
CA LYS A 348 -29.36 -12.61 27.12
C LYS A 348 -29.14 -11.61 25.98
N LEU A 349 -28.79 -10.39 26.33
CA LEU A 349 -28.41 -9.33 25.40
C LEU A 349 -26.97 -9.46 24.90
N GLY A 350 -26.21 -10.49 25.27
CA GLY A 350 -24.80 -10.61 24.85
C GLY A 350 -23.84 -9.55 25.45
N ILE A 351 -24.32 -8.72 26.39
CA ILE A 351 -23.53 -7.70 27.08
C ILE A 351 -22.84 -8.31 28.31
N SER A 352 -21.60 -7.88 28.59
CA SER A 352 -20.84 -8.36 29.76
C SER A 352 -21.54 -7.95 31.06
N PRO A 353 -21.86 -8.88 31.99
CA PRO A 353 -22.47 -8.53 33.27
C PRO A 353 -21.58 -7.70 34.20
N SER A 354 -20.27 -7.63 33.89
CA SER A 354 -19.28 -6.85 34.65
C SER A 354 -19.52 -5.34 34.60
N ILE A 355 -20.37 -4.86 33.68
CA ILE A 355 -20.75 -3.43 33.63
C ILE A 355 -21.56 -2.99 34.85
N LEU A 356 -22.06 -3.92 35.66
CA LEU A 356 -22.76 -3.65 36.91
C LEU A 356 -21.84 -3.77 38.14
N ASP A 357 -20.57 -4.12 37.96
CA ASP A 357 -19.64 -4.22 39.07
C ASP A 357 -19.25 -2.84 39.59
N SER A 358 -18.90 -2.73 40.87
CA SER A 358 -18.62 -1.45 41.55
C SER A 358 -17.47 -0.64 40.94
N ARG A 359 -16.53 -1.30 40.24
CA ARG A 359 -15.40 -0.65 39.56
C ARG A 359 -15.70 -0.22 38.12
N SER A 360 -16.86 -0.61 37.58
CA SER A 360 -17.24 -0.33 36.20
C SER A 360 -17.38 1.17 35.94
N ARG A 361 -17.22 1.57 34.67
CA ARG A 361 -17.43 2.97 34.27
C ARG A 361 -18.87 3.43 34.54
N LEU A 362 -19.83 2.54 34.32
CA LEU A 362 -21.25 2.79 34.53
C LEU A 362 -21.58 3.03 36.01
N ALA A 363 -20.95 2.27 36.92
CA ALA A 363 -21.08 2.48 38.36
C ALA A 363 -20.48 3.84 38.79
N LYS A 364 -19.31 4.21 38.25
CA LYS A 364 -18.67 5.51 38.53
C LYS A 364 -19.50 6.70 38.03
N GLU A 365 -20.26 6.51 36.96
CA GLU A 365 -21.18 7.51 36.41
C GLU A 365 -22.55 7.52 37.12
N GLY A 366 -22.73 6.72 38.18
CA GLY A 366 -23.96 6.71 38.99
C GLY A 366 -25.16 6.02 38.34
N LEU A 367 -24.93 5.18 37.32
CA LEU A 367 -25.97 4.54 36.50
C LEU A 367 -26.21 3.06 36.86
N VAL A 368 -25.69 2.64 38.01
CA VAL A 368 -25.92 1.31 38.60
C VAL A 368 -26.67 1.50 39.91
N PHE A 369 -27.82 0.84 40.02
CA PHE A 369 -28.75 0.97 41.12
C PHE A 369 -28.87 -0.34 41.90
N LEU A 370 -29.21 -0.23 43.18
CA LEU A 370 -29.41 -1.36 44.07
C LEU A 370 -30.89 -1.68 44.19
N ASP A 371 -31.27 -2.93 43.93
CA ASP A 371 -32.62 -3.44 44.20
C ASP A 371 -32.61 -4.28 45.47
N TYR A 372 -33.25 -3.77 46.52
CA TYR A 372 -33.37 -4.43 47.84
C TYR A 372 -34.54 -5.41 47.90
N GLU A 373 -35.50 -5.33 46.97
CA GLU A 373 -36.72 -6.15 46.97
C GLU A 373 -36.62 -7.35 46.03
N LYS A 374 -35.63 -7.35 45.13
CA LYS A 374 -35.45 -8.47 44.20
C LYS A 374 -34.97 -9.73 44.90
N LEU A 375 -35.76 -10.79 44.79
CA LEU A 375 -35.41 -12.14 45.24
C LEU A 375 -34.33 -12.75 44.35
N SER A 376 -33.47 -13.56 44.95
CA SER A 376 -32.51 -14.41 44.22
C SER A 376 -33.22 -15.45 43.34
N SER A 377 -32.47 -16.11 42.46
CA SER A 377 -32.96 -17.23 41.64
C SER A 377 -33.51 -18.41 42.45
N THR A 378 -33.24 -18.47 43.76
CA THR A 378 -33.76 -19.48 44.70
C THR A 378 -34.93 -18.97 45.55
N GLY A 379 -35.47 -17.77 45.25
CA GLY A 379 -36.66 -17.22 45.92
C GLY A 379 -36.40 -16.58 47.29
N GLN A 380 -35.14 -16.45 47.73
CA GLN A 380 -34.77 -15.86 49.02
C GLN A 380 -34.27 -14.40 48.86
N LYS A 381 -34.55 -13.53 49.85
CA LYS A 381 -33.96 -12.18 49.95
C LYS A 381 -32.46 -12.30 50.21
N THR A 382 -31.65 -11.63 49.40
CA THR A 382 -30.19 -11.70 49.51
C THR A 382 -29.66 -10.72 50.55
N THR A 383 -28.61 -11.09 51.28
CA THR A 383 -27.90 -10.22 52.24
C THR A 383 -27.27 -8.98 51.58
N HIS A 384 -26.95 -9.08 50.29
CA HIS A 384 -26.45 -7.97 49.49
C HIS A 384 -27.49 -7.61 48.41
N PRO A 385 -27.82 -6.33 48.22
CA PRO A 385 -28.80 -5.91 47.22
C PRO A 385 -28.31 -6.21 45.80
N ILE A 386 -29.24 -6.59 44.93
CA ILE A 386 -28.92 -6.98 43.56
C ILE A 386 -28.78 -5.72 42.70
N CYS A 387 -27.65 -5.58 42.03
CA CYS A 387 -27.40 -4.45 41.14
C CYS A 387 -28.18 -4.57 39.83
N TYR A 388 -28.70 -3.45 39.34
CA TYR A 388 -29.32 -3.32 38.01
C TYR A 388 -28.94 -1.98 37.36
N THR A 389 -29.18 -1.88 36.06
CA THR A 389 -29.14 -0.61 35.32
C THR A 389 -30.45 -0.38 34.58
N THR A 390 -30.64 0.83 34.05
CA THR A 390 -31.82 1.22 33.29
C THR A 390 -31.50 1.26 31.80
N HIS A 391 -32.52 1.50 30.97
CA HIS A 391 -32.32 1.76 29.54
C HIS A 391 -31.31 2.89 29.31
N GLU A 392 -31.35 3.95 30.10
CA GLU A 392 -30.42 5.08 29.98
C GLU A 392 -28.97 4.65 30.24
N GLY A 393 -28.73 3.82 31.26
CA GLY A 393 -27.41 3.27 31.52
C GLY A 393 -26.88 2.41 30.35
N ILE A 394 -27.74 1.61 29.72
CA ILE A 394 -27.34 0.85 28.53
C ILE A 394 -27.06 1.75 27.33
N LYS A 395 -27.88 2.79 27.09
CA LYS A 395 -27.63 3.76 26.02
C LYS A 395 -26.26 4.42 26.18
N ILE A 396 -25.92 4.84 27.40
CA ILE A 396 -24.63 5.46 27.71
C ILE A 396 -23.49 4.45 27.51
N TYR A 397 -23.64 3.22 28.01
CA TYR A 397 -22.67 2.15 27.81
C TYR A 397 -22.40 1.86 26.34
N CYS A 398 -23.45 1.72 25.53
CA CYS A 398 -23.34 1.45 24.10
C CYS A 398 -22.63 2.59 23.35
N ASN A 399 -22.74 3.83 23.83
CA ASN A 399 -22.09 5.01 23.26
C ASN A 399 -20.62 5.19 23.68
N TYR A 400 -20.09 4.46 24.68
CA TYR A 400 -18.71 4.67 25.15
C TYR A 400 -17.61 4.52 24.09
N LYS A 401 -17.85 3.68 23.08
CA LYS A 401 -16.94 3.45 21.95
C LYS A 401 -17.48 3.97 20.62
N PHE A 402 -18.64 4.61 20.65
CA PHE A 402 -19.22 5.23 19.46
C PHE A 402 -18.39 6.43 19.04
N ASN A 403 -18.15 6.53 17.73
CA ASN A 403 -17.46 7.67 17.13
C ASN A 403 -18.42 8.30 16.13
N PRO A 404 -18.97 9.50 16.40
CA PRO A 404 -19.94 10.15 15.51
C PRO A 404 -19.47 10.29 14.06
N ARG A 405 -18.16 10.28 13.82
CA ARG A 405 -17.59 10.34 12.47
C ARG A 405 -17.84 9.10 11.63
N SER A 406 -18.19 7.97 12.24
CA SER A 406 -18.60 6.79 11.47
C SER A 406 -19.91 7.02 10.70
N LEU A 407 -20.65 8.09 11.02
CA LEU A 407 -21.87 8.51 10.33
C LEU A 407 -21.59 9.45 9.15
N LEU A 408 -20.39 10.03 9.05
CA LEU A 408 -20.04 10.89 7.93
C LEU A 408 -19.75 10.06 6.68
N PRO A 409 -19.91 10.64 5.46
CA PRO A 409 -19.47 10.00 4.23
C PRO A 409 -18.00 9.57 4.34
N ILE A 410 -17.73 8.29 4.12
CA ILE A 410 -16.39 7.71 4.11
C ILE A 410 -15.66 8.09 2.83
N HIS A 411 -16.40 8.23 1.74
CA HIS A 411 -15.90 8.66 0.45
C HIS A 411 -16.97 9.45 -0.32
N ILE A 412 -16.53 10.38 -1.16
CA ILE A 412 -17.37 11.11 -2.11
C ILE A 412 -16.71 10.95 -3.47
N ASP A 413 -17.45 10.40 -4.44
CA ASP A 413 -16.89 10.10 -5.76
C ASP A 413 -16.89 11.33 -6.69
N GLN A 414 -16.42 11.14 -7.94
CA GLN A 414 -16.33 12.20 -8.95
C GLN A 414 -17.68 12.81 -9.35
N PHE A 415 -18.80 12.12 -9.12
CA PHE A 415 -20.14 12.57 -9.45
C PHE A 415 -20.87 13.19 -8.25
N GLY A 416 -20.23 13.19 -7.08
CA GLY A 416 -20.80 13.70 -5.84
C GLY A 416 -21.59 12.66 -5.04
N GLU A 417 -21.58 11.40 -5.44
CA GLU A 417 -22.20 10.29 -4.71
C GLU A 417 -21.47 10.08 -3.39
N LYS A 418 -22.23 9.99 -2.29
CA LYS A 418 -21.69 9.85 -0.93
C LYS A 418 -21.79 8.39 -0.49
N PHE A 419 -20.64 7.81 -0.19
CA PHE A 419 -20.54 6.44 0.34
C PHE A 419 -20.36 6.47 1.85
N PHE A 420 -21.25 5.80 2.57
CA PHE A 420 -21.27 5.68 4.02
C PHE A 420 -20.80 4.29 4.46
N LEU A 421 -20.83 4.04 5.78
CA LEU A 421 -20.40 2.76 6.35
C LEU A 421 -21.21 1.57 5.85
N HIS A 422 -22.51 1.75 5.66
CA HIS A 422 -23.42 0.68 5.23
C HIS A 422 -23.26 0.31 3.75
N ASP A 423 -22.62 1.19 2.95
CA ASP A 423 -22.32 0.96 1.54
C ASP A 423 -21.05 0.13 1.31
N LEU A 424 -20.28 -0.17 2.36
CA LEU A 424 -19.03 -0.94 2.25
C LEU A 424 -19.28 -2.45 2.22
N MET A 425 -18.39 -3.19 1.55
CA MET A 425 -18.39 -4.66 1.57
C MET A 425 -17.78 -5.23 2.85
N PHE A 426 -16.70 -4.61 3.35
CA PHE A 426 -15.94 -5.08 4.51
C PHE A 426 -16.22 -4.26 5.77
N LEU A 427 -17.29 -4.61 6.48
CA LEU A 427 -17.63 -4.06 7.78
C LEU A 427 -17.89 -5.19 8.78
N ARG A 428 -17.79 -4.87 10.07
CA ARG A 428 -18.02 -5.83 11.15
C ARG A 428 -18.50 -5.14 12.41
N TYR A 429 -18.99 -5.91 13.37
CA TYR A 429 -19.22 -5.39 14.72
C TYR A 429 -17.91 -5.04 15.42
N TYR A 430 -17.97 -4.00 16.24
CA TYR A 430 -16.87 -3.64 17.12
C TYR A 430 -16.69 -4.73 18.19
N MET A 431 -15.44 -5.06 18.53
CA MET A 431 -15.12 -6.05 19.56
C MET A 431 -14.92 -5.37 20.92
N LEU A 432 -15.76 -5.68 21.90
CA LEU A 432 -15.57 -5.34 23.32
C LEU A 432 -15.24 -6.62 24.10
N ASP A 433 -14.05 -6.68 24.71
CA ASP A 433 -13.63 -7.80 25.57
C ASP A 433 -13.85 -9.18 24.93
N SER A 434 -13.48 -9.30 23.65
CA SER A 434 -13.65 -10.52 22.82
C SER A 434 -15.10 -10.89 22.47
N LYS A 435 -16.07 -10.00 22.72
CA LYS A 435 -17.47 -10.13 22.27
C LYS A 435 -17.84 -9.08 21.25
N GLU A 436 -18.75 -9.43 20.36
CA GLU A 436 -19.28 -8.52 19.35
C GLU A 436 -20.31 -7.57 19.95
N ALA A 437 -20.09 -6.27 19.79
CA ALA A 437 -21.09 -5.25 20.06
C ALA A 437 -22.00 -5.08 18.84
N TYR A 438 -23.08 -5.85 18.81
CA TYR A 438 -24.05 -5.86 17.71
C TYR A 438 -24.79 -4.52 17.50
N TRP A 439 -24.67 -3.58 18.45
CA TRP A 439 -25.18 -2.22 18.34
C TRP A 439 -24.23 -1.25 17.61
N LEU A 440 -22.98 -1.65 17.36
CA LEU A 440 -21.93 -0.79 16.83
C LEU A 440 -21.19 -1.46 15.67
N SER A 441 -21.61 -1.10 14.45
CA SER A 441 -20.89 -1.45 13.23
C SER A 441 -19.71 -0.53 12.99
N VAL A 442 -18.59 -1.09 12.52
CA VAL A 442 -17.37 -0.35 12.19
C VAL A 442 -16.74 -0.88 10.90
N LYS A 443 -15.99 -0.02 10.21
CA LYS A 443 -15.16 -0.45 9.07
C LYS A 443 -14.01 -1.33 9.56
N CYS A 444 -13.59 -2.30 8.75
CA CYS A 444 -12.37 -3.05 9.04
C CYS A 444 -11.15 -2.12 8.98
N THR A 445 -10.34 -2.09 10.04
CA THR A 445 -9.11 -1.28 10.09
C THR A 445 -7.87 -2.14 9.96
N HIS A 446 -6.77 -1.56 9.46
CA HIS A 446 -5.50 -2.27 9.34
C HIS A 446 -5.01 -2.80 10.69
N SER A 447 -5.23 -2.05 11.78
CA SER A 447 -4.87 -2.51 13.13
C SER A 447 -5.62 -3.78 13.51
N MET A 448 -6.89 -3.90 13.15
CA MET A 448 -7.67 -5.10 13.46
C MET A 448 -7.15 -6.31 12.68
N LEU A 449 -6.80 -6.12 11.40
CA LEU A 449 -6.20 -7.17 10.59
C LEU A 449 -4.81 -7.57 11.11
N SER A 450 -3.96 -6.60 11.48
CA SER A 450 -2.65 -6.87 12.08
C SER A 450 -2.76 -7.63 13.40
N THR A 451 -3.76 -7.31 14.23
CA THR A 451 -4.03 -8.10 15.45
C THR A 451 -4.46 -9.52 15.11
N PHE A 452 -5.32 -9.70 14.10
CA PHE A 452 -5.71 -11.04 13.63
C PHE A 452 -4.51 -11.85 13.12
N LEU A 453 -3.62 -11.25 12.34
CA LEU A 453 -2.44 -11.95 11.80
C LEU A 453 -1.54 -12.52 12.90
N ARG A 454 -1.49 -11.91 14.09
CA ARG A 454 -0.74 -12.47 15.25
C ARG A 454 -1.38 -13.74 15.84
N HIS A 455 -2.61 -14.06 15.45
CA HIS A 455 -3.36 -15.21 15.94
C HIS A 455 -3.63 -16.24 14.82
N ILE A 456 -3.09 -16.03 13.61
CA ILE A 456 -3.35 -16.91 12.48
C ILE A 456 -2.73 -18.29 12.69
N ASP A 457 -1.58 -18.38 13.37
CA ASP A 457 -0.86 -19.65 13.60
C ASP A 457 -1.70 -20.67 14.39
N ASN A 458 -2.54 -20.19 15.30
CA ASN A 458 -3.49 -21.04 16.03
C ASN A 458 -4.49 -21.71 15.07
N LEU A 459 -4.98 -20.96 14.08
CA LEU A 459 -5.88 -21.51 13.06
C LEU A 459 -5.16 -22.45 12.11
N VAL A 460 -3.92 -22.13 11.75
CA VAL A 460 -3.08 -22.98 10.90
C VAL A 460 -2.83 -24.32 11.59
N THR A 461 -2.52 -24.30 12.89
CA THR A 461 -2.32 -25.53 13.67
C THR A 461 -3.61 -26.36 13.74
N GLU A 462 -4.74 -25.72 14.03
CA GLU A 462 -6.02 -26.40 14.24
C GLU A 462 -6.64 -26.94 12.95
N TYR A 463 -6.65 -26.16 11.87
CA TYR A 463 -7.40 -26.46 10.64
C TYR A 463 -6.53 -26.90 9.46
N VAL A 464 -5.21 -26.78 9.57
CA VAL A 464 -4.26 -27.20 8.52
C VAL A 464 -3.26 -28.24 9.02
N GLY A 465 -2.99 -28.31 10.33
CA GLY A 465 -2.08 -29.28 10.92
C GLY A 465 -0.60 -28.93 10.77
N LEU A 466 -0.28 -27.65 10.54
CA LEU A 466 1.09 -27.16 10.44
C LEU A 466 1.47 -26.38 11.69
N ARG A 467 2.71 -26.56 12.15
CA ARG A 467 3.20 -25.89 13.35
C ARG A 467 3.61 -24.45 13.11
N ASP A 468 4.24 -24.18 11.96
CA ASP A 468 4.76 -22.85 11.65
C ASP A 468 4.44 -22.46 10.19
N MET A 469 4.09 -21.18 10.03
CA MET A 469 3.87 -20.53 8.74
C MET A 469 4.82 -19.34 8.63
N PRO A 470 5.49 -19.11 7.49
CA PRO A 470 6.31 -17.92 7.31
C PRO A 470 5.51 -16.65 7.58
N GLU A 471 6.08 -15.72 8.37
CA GLU A 471 5.44 -14.44 8.62
C GLU A 471 5.25 -13.66 7.31
N PHE A 472 4.08 -13.03 7.18
CA PHE A 472 3.76 -12.19 6.03
C PHE A 472 2.93 -10.98 6.40
N THR A 473 2.95 -10.00 5.51
CA THR A 473 2.11 -8.80 5.55
C THR A 473 1.15 -8.78 4.37
N THR A 474 0.10 -7.97 4.46
CA THR A 474 -0.82 -7.75 3.33
C THR A 474 -0.13 -7.18 2.09
N HIS A 475 1.00 -6.49 2.27
CA HIS A 475 1.76 -5.90 1.18
C HIS A 475 2.56 -6.95 0.38
N ASP A 476 2.83 -8.11 0.97
CA ASP A 476 3.61 -9.16 0.33
C ASP A 476 2.80 -9.89 -0.76
N PHE A 477 1.47 -10.00 -0.63
CA PHE A 477 0.61 -10.48 -1.74
C PHE A 477 0.74 -9.59 -2.97
N ARG A 478 0.78 -8.27 -2.77
CA ARG A 478 0.94 -7.32 -3.86
C ARG A 478 2.32 -7.43 -4.51
N HIS A 479 3.37 -7.58 -3.72
CA HIS A 479 4.72 -7.80 -4.24
C HIS A 479 4.83 -9.09 -5.03
N THR A 480 4.27 -10.17 -4.50
CA THR A 480 4.23 -11.48 -5.13
C THR A 480 3.51 -11.39 -6.48
N LEU A 481 2.29 -10.84 -6.51
CA LEU A 481 1.53 -10.71 -7.74
C LEU A 481 2.23 -9.78 -8.76
N ASN A 482 2.85 -8.69 -8.30
CA ASN A 482 3.61 -7.81 -9.20
C ASN A 482 4.84 -8.50 -9.80
N THR A 483 5.48 -9.37 -9.03
CA THR A 483 6.63 -10.17 -9.52
C THR A 483 6.15 -11.24 -10.49
N MET A 484 5.08 -11.97 -10.18
CA MET A 484 4.48 -12.96 -11.09
C MET A 484 4.01 -12.34 -12.40
N LEU A 485 3.40 -11.15 -12.37
CA LEU A 485 3.00 -10.44 -13.58
C LEU A 485 4.21 -10.00 -14.42
N ASP A 486 5.29 -9.58 -13.78
CA ASP A 486 6.54 -9.23 -14.46
C ASP A 486 7.23 -10.45 -15.09
N GLU A 487 7.28 -11.56 -14.36
CA GLU A 487 7.81 -12.84 -14.82
C GLU A 487 6.98 -13.42 -15.96
N GLY A 488 5.66 -13.23 -15.91
CA GLY A 488 4.73 -13.57 -17.00
C GLY A 488 4.74 -12.59 -18.18
N GLY A 489 5.63 -11.59 -18.20
CA GLY A 489 5.83 -10.70 -19.35
C GLY A 489 4.89 -9.48 -19.43
N LEU A 490 4.10 -9.19 -18.39
CA LEU A 490 3.22 -8.02 -18.38
C LEU A 490 4.05 -6.73 -18.33
N SER A 491 3.79 -5.76 -19.22
CA SER A 491 4.56 -4.51 -19.27
C SER A 491 4.41 -3.65 -18.00
N ASP A 492 5.43 -2.84 -17.69
CA ASP A 492 5.40 -1.87 -16.57
C ASP A 492 4.15 -0.98 -16.60
N LEU A 493 3.70 -0.59 -17.80
CA LEU A 493 2.51 0.24 -17.98
C LEU A 493 1.24 -0.50 -17.54
N LEU A 494 1.07 -1.73 -18.01
CA LEU A 494 -0.10 -2.56 -17.66
C LEU A 494 -0.05 -2.97 -16.18
N GLN A 495 1.12 -3.28 -15.63
CA GLN A 495 1.30 -3.47 -14.20
C GLN A 495 0.90 -2.19 -13.41
N THR A 496 1.30 -1.01 -13.88
CA THR A 496 0.97 0.29 -13.26
C THR A 496 -0.54 0.51 -13.22
N GLU A 497 -1.22 0.24 -14.33
CA GLU A 497 -2.67 0.33 -14.45
C GLU A 497 -3.38 -0.70 -13.57
N TRP A 498 -2.98 -1.98 -13.69
CA TRP A 498 -3.48 -3.09 -12.88
C TRP A 498 -3.48 -2.71 -11.42
N PHE A 499 -2.38 -2.18 -10.93
CA PHE A 499 -2.18 -1.88 -9.53
C PHE A 499 -2.63 -0.48 -9.09
N GLY A 500 -3.32 0.26 -9.97
CA GLY A 500 -3.88 1.59 -9.70
C GLY A 500 -2.83 2.64 -9.35
N ARG A 501 -1.62 2.53 -9.93
CA ARG A 501 -0.51 3.47 -9.72
C ARG A 501 -0.66 4.68 -10.67
N SER A 502 -0.08 5.82 -10.27
CA SER A 502 -0.13 7.06 -11.07
C SER A 502 1.13 7.25 -11.92
N ASP A 503 2.27 6.71 -11.49
CA ASP A 503 3.56 6.85 -12.17
C ASP A 503 4.14 5.44 -12.42
N PRO A 504 4.52 5.10 -13.67
CA PRO A 504 5.22 3.85 -13.98
C PRO A 504 6.50 3.62 -13.17
N LYS A 505 7.20 4.67 -12.73
CA LYS A 505 8.40 4.55 -11.89
C LYS A 505 8.10 3.91 -10.52
N ASP A 506 6.86 4.05 -10.03
CA ASP A 506 6.41 3.41 -8.80
C ASP A 506 6.24 1.89 -8.95
N THR A 507 6.18 1.35 -10.18
CA THR A 507 6.03 -0.08 -10.45
C THR A 507 7.32 -0.84 -10.21
N LYS A 508 8.44 -0.28 -10.67
CA LYS A 508 9.78 -0.86 -10.47
C LYS A 508 10.05 -1.17 -9.00
N ALA A 509 9.60 -0.31 -8.07
CA ALA A 509 9.73 -0.48 -6.62
C ALA A 509 9.11 -1.79 -6.05
N TYR A 510 8.35 -2.53 -6.85
CA TYR A 510 7.65 -3.75 -6.47
C TYR A 510 8.07 -4.97 -7.29
N GLN A 511 8.91 -4.80 -8.31
CA GLN A 511 9.52 -5.87 -9.08
C GLN A 511 10.75 -6.37 -8.32
N HIS A 512 10.73 -7.66 -7.98
CA HIS A 512 11.84 -8.31 -7.29
C HIS A 512 12.75 -9.08 -8.25
N THR A 513 12.30 -9.36 -9.47
CA THR A 513 13.15 -9.79 -10.58
C THR A 513 13.56 -8.57 -11.40
N SER A 514 14.87 -8.38 -11.61
CA SER A 514 15.37 -7.30 -12.43
C SER A 514 15.54 -7.75 -13.89
N PRO A 515 15.31 -6.87 -14.88
CA PRO A 515 15.69 -7.13 -16.27
C PRO A 515 17.15 -7.59 -16.40
N GLU A 516 18.01 -7.11 -15.52
CA GLU A 516 19.42 -7.48 -15.39
C GLU A 516 19.60 -8.95 -14.97
N LYS A 517 18.82 -9.46 -14.00
CA LYS A 517 18.83 -10.89 -13.61
C LYS A 517 18.35 -11.79 -14.75
N LYS A 518 17.27 -11.38 -15.45
CA LYS A 518 16.79 -12.10 -16.65
C LYS A 518 17.87 -12.12 -17.74
N ALA A 519 18.60 -11.02 -17.94
CA ALA A 519 19.73 -10.97 -18.85
C ALA A 519 20.89 -11.88 -18.41
N LEU A 520 21.25 -11.93 -17.12
CA LEU A 520 22.29 -12.83 -16.60
C LEU A 520 21.93 -14.30 -16.81
N ILE A 521 20.72 -14.70 -16.43
CA ILE A 521 20.24 -16.08 -16.62
C ILE A 521 20.31 -16.46 -18.11
N ILE A 522 19.87 -15.56 -19.00
CA ILE A 522 19.90 -15.82 -20.43
C ILE A 522 21.34 -15.87 -20.97
N ARG A 523 22.27 -15.06 -20.45
CA ARG A 523 23.69 -15.17 -20.81
C ARG A 523 24.26 -16.53 -20.42
N GLU A 524 23.97 -17.01 -19.21
CA GLU A 524 24.41 -18.33 -18.75
C GLU A 524 23.79 -19.45 -19.60
N GLN A 525 22.48 -19.38 -19.88
CA GLN A 525 21.79 -20.36 -20.72
C GLN A 525 22.31 -20.38 -22.16
N LEU A 526 22.64 -19.21 -22.73
CA LEU A 526 23.29 -19.11 -24.05
C LEU A 526 24.70 -19.71 -24.04
N LYS A 527 25.47 -19.48 -22.96
CA LYS A 527 26.81 -20.02 -22.78
C LYS A 527 26.81 -21.55 -22.61
N ASN A 528 25.85 -22.08 -21.87
CA ASN A 528 25.72 -23.51 -21.60
C ASN A 528 25.02 -24.29 -22.73
N GLY A 529 24.47 -23.60 -23.74
CA GLY A 529 23.71 -24.24 -24.83
C GLY A 529 22.30 -24.68 -24.49
N GLU A 530 21.79 -24.18 -23.37
CA GLU A 530 20.42 -24.37 -22.91
C GLU A 530 19.45 -23.44 -23.64
N ALA A 531 19.95 -22.34 -24.21
CA ALA A 531 19.21 -21.45 -25.09
C ALA A 531 19.67 -21.56 -26.56
N ARG A 532 18.74 -21.34 -27.49
CA ARG A 532 18.92 -21.40 -28.95
C ARG A 532 18.44 -20.11 -29.62
N GLY A 533 18.85 -19.94 -30.87
CA GLY A 533 18.60 -18.74 -31.67
C GLY A 533 19.84 -18.34 -32.46
N MET A 534 19.73 -17.33 -33.32
CA MET A 534 20.86 -16.87 -34.14
C MET A 534 22.03 -16.37 -33.28
N LEU A 535 21.75 -15.70 -32.16
CA LEU A 535 22.82 -15.30 -31.24
C LEU A 535 23.52 -16.52 -30.63
N ALA A 536 22.78 -17.56 -30.22
CA ALA A 536 23.38 -18.77 -29.65
C ALA A 536 24.35 -19.41 -30.65
N GLU A 537 23.94 -19.56 -31.90
CA GLU A 537 24.77 -20.10 -32.99
C GLU A 537 26.02 -19.23 -33.24
N GLN A 538 25.90 -17.90 -33.13
CA GLN A 538 27.05 -16.99 -33.21
C GLN A 538 28.02 -17.17 -32.03
N ILE A 539 27.50 -17.28 -30.80
CA ILE A 539 28.31 -17.46 -29.58
C ILE A 539 29.08 -18.77 -29.62
N PHE A 540 28.45 -19.87 -30.06
CA PHE A 540 29.12 -21.18 -30.19
C PHE A 540 30.31 -21.17 -31.16
N ASN A 541 30.25 -20.33 -32.19
CA ASN A 541 31.31 -20.21 -33.19
C ASN A 541 32.42 -19.22 -32.78
N LEU A 542 32.29 -18.54 -31.64
CA LEU A 542 33.30 -17.60 -31.13
C LEU A 542 34.31 -18.30 -30.21
N PRO A 543 35.58 -17.86 -30.20
CA PRO A 543 36.55 -18.26 -29.19
C PRO A 543 36.02 -18.04 -27.77
N ILE A 544 36.25 -19.00 -26.87
CA ILE A 544 35.72 -19.01 -25.49
C ILE A 544 36.00 -17.68 -24.76
N GLU A 545 37.19 -17.11 -24.97
CA GLU A 545 37.65 -15.85 -24.38
C GLU A 545 36.78 -14.63 -24.79
N LEU A 546 36.12 -14.69 -25.95
CA LEU A 546 35.30 -13.60 -26.48
C LEU A 546 33.80 -13.80 -26.24
N GLN A 547 33.37 -15.02 -25.89
CA GLN A 547 31.95 -15.33 -25.69
C GLN A 547 31.33 -14.46 -24.61
N ASP A 548 32.00 -14.33 -23.46
CA ASP A 548 31.51 -13.52 -22.34
C ASP A 548 31.41 -12.03 -22.71
N ALA A 549 32.42 -11.48 -23.40
CA ALA A 549 32.40 -10.09 -23.83
C ALA A 549 31.25 -9.79 -24.81
N VAL A 550 30.98 -10.70 -25.75
CA VAL A 550 29.90 -10.55 -26.73
C VAL A 550 28.53 -10.70 -26.06
N LEU A 551 28.37 -11.67 -25.15
CA LEU A 551 27.14 -11.85 -24.37
C LEU A 551 26.84 -10.62 -23.49
N VAL A 552 27.87 -10.05 -22.86
CA VAL A 552 27.76 -8.82 -22.06
C VAL A 552 27.31 -7.64 -22.92
N ALA A 553 27.85 -7.51 -24.13
CA ALA A 553 27.51 -6.43 -25.05
C ALA A 553 26.11 -6.59 -25.68
N ARG A 554 25.72 -7.82 -26.05
CA ARG A 554 24.50 -8.10 -26.83
C ARG A 554 23.26 -8.33 -25.97
N VAL A 555 23.40 -8.92 -24.78
CA VAL A 555 22.28 -9.28 -23.91
C VAL A 555 22.23 -8.31 -22.73
N GLN A 556 21.73 -7.10 -22.98
CA GLN A 556 21.58 -6.06 -21.94
C GLN A 556 20.17 -5.99 -21.36
N ALA A 557 19.17 -6.40 -22.14
CA ALA A 557 17.77 -6.47 -21.74
C ALA A 557 17.13 -7.71 -22.35
N VAL A 558 16.14 -8.28 -21.67
CA VAL A 558 15.39 -9.45 -22.14
C VAL A 558 13.90 -9.14 -22.01
N HIS A 559 13.17 -9.26 -23.11
CA HIS A 559 11.72 -9.04 -23.19
C HIS A 559 11.04 -10.34 -23.57
N ASP A 560 9.99 -10.72 -22.85
CA ASP A 560 9.16 -11.85 -23.25
C ASP A 560 8.28 -11.47 -24.44
N VAL A 561 8.21 -12.33 -25.45
CA VAL A 561 7.37 -12.15 -26.65
C VAL A 561 6.38 -13.31 -26.84
N GLY A 562 6.08 -14.06 -25.78
CA GLY A 562 5.11 -15.14 -25.72
C GLY A 562 5.70 -16.48 -26.16
N THR A 563 6.19 -16.57 -27.40
CA THR A 563 6.78 -17.80 -27.96
C THR A 563 8.24 -18.03 -27.57
N GLY A 564 8.91 -16.99 -27.06
CA GLY A 564 10.32 -16.95 -26.70
C GLY A 564 10.71 -15.58 -26.17
N LEU A 565 11.99 -15.22 -26.29
CA LEU A 565 12.57 -14.04 -25.66
C LEU A 565 13.27 -13.14 -26.70
N CYS A 566 13.13 -11.83 -26.54
CA CYS A 566 13.74 -10.80 -27.36
C CYS A 566 14.83 -10.06 -26.58
N ILE A 567 16.06 -10.10 -27.08
CA ILE A 567 17.23 -9.45 -26.47
C ILE A 567 17.53 -8.06 -27.06
N HIS A 568 16.64 -7.55 -27.92
CA HIS A 568 16.82 -6.27 -28.58
C HIS A 568 16.87 -5.10 -27.58
N ASN A 569 17.85 -4.22 -27.73
CA ASN A 569 17.97 -3.03 -26.89
C ASN A 569 17.14 -1.85 -27.43
N PHE A 570 15.87 -1.80 -27.02
CA PHE A 570 14.94 -0.73 -27.38
C PHE A 570 15.35 0.66 -26.86
N SER A 571 16.30 0.76 -25.94
CA SER A 571 16.80 2.07 -25.46
C SER A 571 17.78 2.71 -26.44
N GLN A 572 18.37 1.92 -27.34
CA GLN A 572 19.31 2.42 -28.34
C GLN A 572 18.64 2.63 -29.69
N LEU A 573 17.80 1.68 -30.13
CA LEU A 573 17.17 1.70 -31.45
C LEU A 573 15.75 1.12 -31.39
N PRO A 574 14.81 1.61 -32.22
CA PRO A 574 13.52 0.94 -32.42
C PRO A 574 13.69 -0.37 -33.20
N CYS A 575 12.78 -1.33 -32.97
CA CYS A 575 12.82 -2.62 -33.66
C CYS A 575 12.18 -2.55 -35.05
N GLU A 576 12.93 -2.93 -36.07
CA GLU A 576 12.48 -3.00 -37.47
C GLU A 576 11.54 -4.18 -37.77
N ARG A 577 11.48 -5.18 -36.85
CA ARG A 577 10.73 -6.44 -37.00
C ARG A 577 9.62 -6.62 -35.96
N HIS A 578 9.01 -5.51 -35.54
CA HIS A 578 7.96 -5.49 -34.52
C HIS A 578 6.90 -6.59 -34.79
N LEU A 579 6.61 -7.46 -33.80
CA LEU A 579 5.70 -8.62 -33.88
C LEU A 579 6.09 -9.75 -34.87
N GLN A 580 7.31 -9.73 -35.38
CA GLN A 580 7.87 -10.73 -36.29
C GLN A 580 9.07 -11.47 -35.70
N CYS A 581 9.14 -11.58 -34.37
CA CYS A 581 10.29 -12.15 -33.66
C CYS A 581 10.57 -13.60 -34.05
N SER A 582 9.53 -14.44 -34.14
CA SER A 582 9.65 -15.85 -34.56
C SER A 582 9.95 -16.01 -36.06
N ALA A 583 9.91 -14.95 -36.86
CA ALA A 583 10.27 -14.98 -38.28
C ALA A 583 11.79 -14.79 -38.47
N GLU A 584 12.58 -15.68 -37.85
CA GLU A 584 14.04 -15.73 -38.02
C GLU A 584 14.74 -14.40 -37.65
N CYS A 585 14.36 -13.83 -36.50
CA CYS A 585 14.96 -12.59 -35.99
C CYS A 585 16.32 -12.84 -35.32
N ARG A 586 17.28 -11.95 -35.57
CA ARG A 586 18.64 -11.98 -34.99
C ARG A 586 18.66 -11.83 -33.46
N ASP A 587 17.67 -11.13 -32.93
CA ASP A 587 17.56 -10.78 -31.51
C ASP A 587 16.52 -11.68 -30.79
N TYR A 588 16.04 -12.74 -31.44
CA TYR A 588 15.11 -13.71 -30.86
C TYR A 588 15.85 -14.97 -30.39
N VAL A 589 15.62 -15.34 -29.14
CA VAL A 589 16.21 -16.50 -28.48
C VAL A 589 15.14 -17.28 -27.73
N TRP A 590 15.34 -18.58 -27.53
CA TRP A 590 14.44 -19.41 -26.74
C TRP A 590 15.21 -20.43 -25.90
N VAL A 591 14.62 -20.85 -24.79
CA VAL A 591 15.19 -21.84 -23.88
C VAL A 591 14.65 -23.23 -24.28
N LYS A 592 15.48 -24.26 -24.21
CA LYS A 592 15.09 -25.67 -24.41
C LYS A 592 14.26 -26.16 -23.22
N ASP A 593 13.36 -27.12 -23.46
CA ASP A 593 12.45 -27.69 -22.47
C ASP A 593 11.60 -26.64 -21.70
N ASP A 594 11.23 -25.55 -22.37
CA ASP A 594 10.40 -24.49 -21.81
C ASP A 594 8.90 -24.81 -21.95
N LYS A 595 8.41 -25.61 -21.01
CA LYS A 595 7.01 -26.08 -21.00
C LYS A 595 5.99 -24.97 -20.79
N GLN A 596 6.38 -23.83 -20.21
CA GLN A 596 5.45 -22.73 -19.94
C GLN A 596 4.95 -22.05 -21.22
N ARG A 597 5.79 -22.04 -22.27
CA ARG A 597 5.49 -21.37 -23.55
C ARG A 597 4.94 -22.32 -24.61
N LEU A 598 4.78 -23.60 -24.27
CA LEU A 598 4.45 -24.66 -25.22
C LEU A 598 3.09 -24.46 -25.89
N ASP A 599 2.06 -24.11 -25.12
CA ASP A 599 0.71 -23.93 -25.67
C ASP A 599 0.65 -22.73 -26.63
N GLU A 600 1.33 -21.64 -26.30
CA GLU A 600 1.41 -20.47 -27.17
C GLU A 600 2.22 -20.77 -28.45
N GLN A 601 3.31 -21.54 -28.34
CA GLN A 601 4.08 -22.01 -29.51
C GLN A 601 3.22 -22.86 -30.44
N LYS A 602 2.46 -23.83 -29.90
CA LYS A 602 1.52 -24.67 -30.66
C LYS A 602 0.47 -23.81 -31.36
N ARG A 603 -0.13 -22.86 -30.63
CA ARG A 603 -1.15 -21.95 -31.16
C ARG A 603 -0.66 -21.11 -32.33
N ILE A 604 0.48 -20.43 -32.15
CA ILE A 604 1.05 -19.57 -33.19
C ILE A 604 1.51 -20.41 -34.39
N LEU A 605 2.08 -21.60 -34.17
CA LEU A 605 2.45 -22.50 -35.25
C LEU A 605 1.23 -22.91 -36.06
N ALA A 606 0.14 -23.32 -35.40
CA ALA A 606 -1.07 -23.77 -36.08
C ALA A 606 -1.73 -22.68 -36.91
N ILE A 607 -1.85 -21.47 -36.35
CA ILE A 607 -2.33 -20.30 -37.09
C ILE A 607 -1.43 -20.02 -38.31
N THR A 608 -0.11 -20.11 -38.15
CA THR A 608 0.84 -19.83 -39.24
C THR A 608 0.79 -20.88 -40.35
N VAL A 609 0.65 -22.17 -40.00
CA VAL A 609 0.49 -23.26 -40.97
C VAL A 609 -0.81 -23.08 -41.77
N HIS A 610 -1.92 -22.78 -41.10
CA HIS A 610 -3.18 -22.51 -41.78
C HIS A 610 -3.10 -21.29 -42.72
N ALA A 611 -2.44 -20.20 -42.26
CA ALA A 611 -2.18 -19.04 -43.09
C ALA A 611 -1.30 -19.39 -44.32
N GLN A 612 -0.34 -20.30 -44.16
CA GLN A 612 0.51 -20.76 -45.25
C GLN A 612 -0.26 -21.55 -46.31
N GLU A 613 -1.19 -22.42 -45.89
CA GLU A 613 -2.07 -23.13 -46.81
C GLU A 613 -2.95 -22.17 -47.60
N ALA A 614 -3.52 -21.15 -46.95
CA ALA A 614 -4.30 -20.12 -47.61
C ALA A 614 -3.47 -19.34 -48.64
N VAL A 615 -2.21 -19.02 -48.33
CA VAL A 615 -1.27 -18.37 -49.28
C VAL A 615 -0.99 -19.29 -50.48
N GLN A 616 -0.80 -20.59 -50.26
CA GLN A 616 -0.58 -21.55 -51.34
C GLN A 616 -1.80 -21.71 -52.25
N GLN A 617 -3.02 -21.76 -51.69
CA GLN A 617 -4.27 -21.79 -52.45
C GLN A 617 -4.46 -20.51 -53.28
N GLN A 618 -4.18 -19.34 -52.70
CA GLN A 618 -4.26 -18.07 -53.43
C GLN A 618 -3.25 -17.97 -54.56
N LYS A 619 -2.07 -18.58 -54.44
CA LYS A 619 -1.03 -18.65 -55.49
C LYS A 619 -1.48 -19.44 -56.72
N GLN A 620 -2.42 -20.37 -56.56
CA GLN A 620 -3.05 -21.12 -57.66
C GLN A 620 -4.15 -20.31 -58.38
N SER A 621 -4.51 -19.12 -57.88
CA SER A 621 -5.52 -18.25 -58.48
C SER A 621 -4.94 -17.22 -59.48
N ASN A 622 -5.72 -16.79 -60.47
CA ASN A 622 -5.32 -15.82 -61.51
C ASN A 622 -5.22 -14.34 -61.05
N ARG A 623 -5.18 -14.04 -59.75
CA ARG A 623 -5.11 -12.66 -59.22
C ARG A 623 -3.67 -12.19 -58.99
N VAL A 624 -3.46 -10.86 -59.04
CA VAL A 624 -2.13 -10.19 -58.98
C VAL A 624 -1.34 -10.64 -57.73
N LYS A 625 -0.11 -11.13 -57.99
CA LYS A 625 0.74 -11.86 -57.04
C LYS A 625 1.44 -10.93 -56.04
N LYS A 626 0.95 -10.89 -54.80
CA LYS A 626 1.69 -10.45 -53.60
C LYS A 626 2.15 -11.62 -52.71
N SER A 627 2.07 -12.86 -53.21
CA SER A 627 2.16 -14.07 -52.36
C SER A 627 3.57 -14.47 -51.91
N LEU A 628 4.64 -14.00 -52.58
CA LEU A 628 6.00 -14.52 -52.35
C LEU A 628 6.56 -14.10 -50.99
N ASP A 629 6.39 -12.84 -50.59
CA ASP A 629 6.91 -12.33 -49.32
C ASP A 629 6.19 -12.96 -48.12
N TRP A 630 4.90 -13.25 -48.25
CA TRP A 630 4.09 -13.89 -47.21
C TRP A 630 4.46 -15.36 -47.05
N GLU A 631 4.67 -16.05 -48.17
CA GLU A 631 5.15 -17.44 -48.19
C GLU A 631 6.52 -17.57 -47.51
N LEU A 632 7.45 -16.67 -47.84
CA LEU A 632 8.77 -16.63 -47.22
C LEU A 632 8.69 -16.29 -45.72
N HIS A 633 7.85 -15.34 -45.33
CA HIS A 633 7.66 -14.96 -43.94
C HIS A 633 7.09 -16.11 -43.10
N ASN A 634 6.04 -16.77 -43.58
CA ASN A 634 5.40 -17.88 -42.91
C ASN A 634 6.33 -19.09 -42.80
N ASN A 635 7.06 -19.42 -43.88
CA ASN A 635 8.06 -20.50 -43.85
C ASN A 635 9.13 -20.25 -42.78
N LYS A 636 9.61 -19.02 -42.64
CA LYS A 636 10.56 -18.65 -41.57
C LYS A 636 9.98 -18.88 -40.18
N LYS A 637 8.73 -18.45 -39.94
CA LYS A 637 8.04 -18.68 -38.66
C LYS A 637 7.84 -20.16 -38.37
N ILE A 638 7.35 -20.92 -39.35
CA ILE A 638 7.11 -22.37 -39.23
C ILE A 638 8.42 -23.07 -38.84
N ASN A 639 9.51 -22.81 -39.57
CA ASN A 639 10.80 -23.43 -39.28
C ASN A 639 11.30 -23.16 -37.85
N VAL A 640 11.20 -21.90 -37.38
CA VAL A 640 11.63 -21.55 -36.02
C VAL A 640 10.72 -22.21 -34.98
N LEU A 641 9.41 -22.12 -35.12
CA LEU A 641 8.45 -22.67 -34.15
C LEU A 641 8.50 -24.21 -34.10
N SER A 642 8.67 -24.88 -35.24
CA SER A 642 8.87 -26.34 -35.28
C SER A 642 10.12 -26.74 -34.51
N LYS A 643 11.24 -26.03 -34.70
CA LYS A 643 12.48 -26.27 -33.94
C LYS A 643 12.29 -26.03 -32.43
N GLN A 644 11.47 -25.05 -32.03
CA GLN A 644 11.13 -24.83 -30.63
C GLN A 644 10.31 -25.99 -30.04
N LEU A 645 9.34 -26.53 -30.79
CA LEU A 645 8.57 -27.69 -30.36
C LEU A 645 9.45 -28.94 -30.22
N GLU A 646 10.35 -29.18 -31.16
CA GLU A 646 11.34 -30.27 -31.09
C GLU A 646 12.25 -30.13 -29.86
N ASP A 647 12.79 -28.93 -29.62
CA ASP A 647 13.61 -28.62 -28.44
C ASP A 647 12.82 -28.79 -27.11
N ASN A 648 11.49 -28.81 -27.17
CA ASN A 648 10.58 -29.07 -26.05
C ASN A 648 10.04 -30.52 -26.00
N GLY A 649 10.59 -31.42 -26.82
CA GLY A 649 10.22 -32.84 -26.84
C GLY A 649 8.91 -33.17 -27.57
N VAL A 650 8.36 -32.23 -28.34
CA VAL A 650 7.17 -32.45 -29.17
C VAL A 650 7.61 -32.77 -30.61
N ILE A 651 7.60 -34.05 -30.95
CA ILE A 651 8.10 -34.57 -32.23
C ILE A 651 6.97 -34.71 -33.27
N GLU A 652 5.76 -35.04 -32.83
CA GLU A 652 4.55 -35.12 -33.67
C GLU A 652 3.51 -34.12 -33.15
N PHE A 653 3.29 -33.05 -33.91
CA PHE A 653 2.24 -32.07 -33.66
C PHE A 653 1.43 -31.88 -34.93
N ASP A 654 0.11 -32.15 -34.87
CA ASP A 654 -0.82 -31.88 -35.96
C ASP A 654 -1.47 -30.50 -35.76
N PRO A 655 -1.09 -29.48 -36.56
CA PRO A 655 -1.63 -28.14 -36.41
C PRO A 655 -3.12 -28.04 -36.77
N LYS A 656 -3.65 -28.94 -37.62
CA LYS A 656 -5.06 -28.90 -38.03
C LYS A 656 -5.97 -29.44 -36.95
N ALA A 657 -5.64 -30.62 -36.41
CA ALA A 657 -6.36 -31.20 -35.28
C ALA A 657 -6.41 -30.23 -34.08
N TYR A 658 -5.29 -29.56 -33.80
CA TYR A 658 -5.22 -28.54 -32.73
C TYR A 658 -6.19 -27.36 -32.94
N LEU A 659 -6.32 -26.85 -34.17
CA LEU A 659 -7.27 -25.78 -34.48
C LEU A 659 -8.72 -26.27 -34.42
N GLU A 660 -8.99 -27.49 -34.88
CA GLU A 660 -10.33 -28.10 -34.85
C GLU A 660 -10.82 -28.29 -33.41
N GLU A 661 -9.94 -28.75 -32.50
CA GLU A 661 -10.22 -28.83 -31.06
C GLU A 661 -10.56 -27.47 -30.45
N LEU A 662 -9.82 -26.41 -30.82
CA LEU A 662 -10.07 -25.04 -30.34
C LEU A 662 -11.38 -24.43 -30.88
N SER A 663 -11.85 -24.86 -32.05
CA SER A 663 -13.12 -24.40 -32.63
C SER A 663 -14.35 -25.18 -32.16
N ASN A 664 -14.15 -26.34 -31.52
CA ASN A 664 -15.21 -27.20 -30.97
C ASN A 664 -15.44 -26.99 -29.45
N VAL A 665 -14.67 -26.10 -28.81
CA VAL A 665 -14.82 -25.62 -27.43
C VAL A 665 -15.39 -24.20 -27.46
#